data_AF-A0A0D2HXL5-F1
#
_entry.id   AF-A0A0D2HXL5-F1
#
_cell.length_a   1.000
_cell.length_b   1.000
_cell.length_c   1.000
_cell.angle_alpha   90.00
_cell.angle_beta   90.00
_cell.angle_gamma   90.00
#
_symmetry.space_group_name_H-M   'P 1'
#
loop_
_entity.id
_entity.type
_entity.pdbx_description
1 polymer ?
#
loop_
_entity_poly.entity_id
_entity_poly.type
_entity_poly.pdbx_seq_one_letter_code
_entity_poly.pdbx_strand_id
1 'polypeptide(L)'
;MERQVIYRDRQELQAADLNNAQLFADESFQHVITDAITAEKMFVGLNITSPAATEIEIAAGRLWDGPVGKVFRKDEAERISIFSYLPVTDEKWLAISVIGQEVETDIQPRDFEIDAETGQMEPRAVAMESRSEVVSLITPGMESPDPQKPEEPTNYTLVGYVLLNSSGVQEIEMADNKKLMRLFDTHQTVLANAAWITTAAPKIASLMTDMSALMAKINAATSGNMIVAMAGDIAAIKETLALPSSYNAYESDDFFLIDESDETDPTYHARIDMGLRFPWAGLTEQQLALFNPYEVSVVNKNGLVLPAYDLEARLKTTGGAGSLNISQYAYKTSQRVLGTRTRVRIYYGEGNKWKKSGGKWGHNLTHRVVDRVFHAPETPPTTPKGERIRKDVVAKMLKDDGTYTTYIKYTWIEPYWYTINTKHTINGCEIAQTVLISQSGWLAEIGLWFSKVGADGAVHLAICECSETGEPLPERAIAMTQVEAANLSTGEVPFRFPQPVFLDAGKRYSLVIATGGNHSVTLVQGTEYIQGTLFKSTDGDYYQPHTNYDLKLSLYFCQFRENRVTVGLNPISLAEGICALDLLAPWTEPASTSLVLEYQADGTGTWVPVAGNTSDALHNLPAMCNLRATFVGTKDLMPGLELPGSRLRAQRPDVDFLHLSTMRTLSTPSADIDVILLLDDYDPAHHTCVVKLIDGETEYTGTVTTTALDDRTTRHVTHFSPNDPAGITNYKIKIQGTTDSALLPYIVSQRMDVAK
;
A
#
# COMPACT_ATOMS: atom_id res chain seq x y z
N MET A 1 59.09 69.47 -1.38
CA MET A 1 60.52 69.45 -1.71
C MET A 1 61.25 69.04 -0.46
N GLU A 2 61.88 67.87 -0.45
CA GLU A 2 62.50 67.24 0.72
C GLU A 2 63.85 67.88 1.08
N ARG A 3 64.53 68.43 0.07
CA ARG A 3 65.82 69.12 0.18
C ARG A 3 65.71 70.49 -0.49
N GLN A 4 66.42 71.49 0.03
CA GLN A 4 66.38 72.86 -0.49
C GLN A 4 67.79 73.44 -0.61
N VAL A 5 68.06 74.09 -1.75
CA VAL A 5 69.26 74.93 -1.92
C VAL A 5 68.99 76.30 -1.28
N ILE A 6 69.88 76.72 -0.38
CA ILE A 6 69.73 77.99 0.36
C ILE A 6 70.50 79.08 -0.39
N TYR A 7 69.80 80.11 -0.86
CA TYR A 7 70.40 81.30 -1.44
C TYR A 7 70.57 82.40 -0.39
N ARG A 8 71.76 82.97 -0.29
CA ARG A 8 72.09 84.11 0.59
C ARG A 8 72.37 85.37 -0.23
N ASP A 9 72.11 86.52 0.38
CA ASP A 9 72.41 87.81 -0.24
C ASP A 9 73.94 87.94 -0.47
N ARG A 10 74.34 88.41 -1.65
CA ARG A 10 75.73 88.58 -2.14
C ARG A 10 76.59 87.32 -2.33
N GLN A 11 75.99 86.12 -2.43
CA GLN A 11 76.75 84.91 -2.78
C GLN A 11 77.04 84.80 -4.29
N GLU A 12 78.20 84.25 -4.65
CA GLU A 12 78.46 83.83 -6.03
C GLU A 12 77.61 82.59 -6.35
N LEU A 13 76.86 82.64 -7.45
CA LEU A 13 75.98 81.55 -7.86
C LEU A 13 76.76 80.55 -8.72
N GLN A 14 76.97 79.34 -8.22
CA GLN A 14 77.59 78.29 -9.00
C GLN A 14 76.52 77.58 -9.85
N ALA A 15 76.88 77.11 -11.04
CA ALA A 15 75.99 76.32 -11.89
C ALA A 15 75.46 75.06 -11.16
N ALA A 16 76.27 74.49 -10.26
CA ALA A 16 75.89 73.36 -9.42
C ALA A 16 74.71 73.68 -8.48
N ASP A 17 74.57 74.91 -7.98
CA ASP A 17 73.47 75.29 -7.09
C ASP A 17 72.12 75.27 -7.82
N LEU A 18 72.11 75.72 -9.08
CA LEU A 18 70.91 75.68 -9.94
C LEU A 18 70.57 74.24 -10.36
N ASN A 19 71.57 73.43 -10.69
CA ASN A 19 71.37 72.01 -11.02
C ASN A 19 70.84 71.22 -9.81
N ASN A 20 71.37 71.48 -8.60
CA ASN A 20 70.90 70.85 -7.37
C ASN A 20 69.46 71.25 -7.04
N ALA A 21 69.06 72.50 -7.30
CA ALA A 21 67.69 72.93 -7.09
C ALA A 21 66.70 72.16 -7.99
N GLN A 22 67.09 71.86 -9.24
CA GLN A 22 66.31 71.02 -10.14
C GLN A 22 66.29 69.56 -9.69
N LEU A 23 67.45 69.01 -9.32
CA LEU A 23 67.59 67.63 -8.85
C LEU A 23 66.73 67.35 -7.60
N PHE A 24 66.78 68.24 -6.59
CA PHE A 24 66.01 68.05 -5.35
C PHE A 24 64.50 68.15 -5.58
N ALA A 25 64.07 68.96 -6.54
CA ALA A 25 62.68 69.03 -6.97
C ALA A 25 62.26 67.70 -7.62
N ASP A 26 63.08 67.17 -8.53
CA ASP A 26 62.83 65.91 -9.23
C ASP A 26 62.79 64.71 -8.26
N GLU A 27 63.78 64.57 -7.38
CA GLU A 27 63.82 63.53 -6.32
C GLU A 27 62.53 63.54 -5.47
N SER A 28 62.06 64.73 -5.08
CA SER A 28 60.83 64.86 -4.29
C SER A 28 59.58 64.40 -5.06
N PHE A 29 59.52 64.65 -6.37
CA PHE A 29 58.41 64.17 -7.21
C PHE A 29 58.49 62.67 -7.45
N GLN A 30 59.70 62.12 -7.61
CA GLN A 30 59.91 60.68 -7.75
C GLN A 30 59.38 59.93 -6.54
N HIS A 31 59.72 60.36 -5.32
CA HIS A 31 59.21 59.73 -4.09
C HIS A 31 57.67 59.79 -3.98
N VAL A 32 57.06 60.92 -4.32
CA VAL A 32 55.58 61.03 -4.32
C VAL A 32 54.95 60.03 -5.29
N ILE A 33 55.57 59.81 -6.45
CA ILE A 33 55.04 58.89 -7.46
C ILE A 33 55.18 57.44 -7.00
N THR A 34 56.38 57.05 -6.58
CA THR A 34 56.70 55.68 -6.17
C THR A 34 55.95 55.27 -4.89
N ASP A 35 55.89 56.14 -3.88
CA ASP A 35 55.32 55.77 -2.58
C ASP A 35 53.79 55.95 -2.50
N ALA A 36 53.24 56.99 -3.13
CA ALA A 36 51.85 57.39 -2.92
C ALA A 36 50.92 57.12 -4.12
N ILE A 37 51.44 56.99 -5.34
CA ILE A 37 50.61 56.86 -6.56
C ILE A 37 50.65 55.44 -7.11
N THR A 38 51.83 54.96 -7.52
CA THR A 38 51.97 53.61 -8.09
C THR A 38 53.42 53.13 -8.01
N ALA A 39 53.60 51.88 -7.58
CA ALA A 39 54.86 51.17 -7.67
C ALA A 39 55.06 50.45 -9.03
N GLU A 40 54.02 50.44 -9.88
CA GLU A 40 54.05 49.83 -11.21
C GLU A 40 54.08 50.88 -12.32
N LYS A 41 54.48 50.45 -13.53
CA LYS A 41 54.36 51.28 -14.73
C LYS A 41 52.91 51.32 -15.18
N MET A 42 52.34 52.52 -15.29
CA MET A 42 50.95 52.74 -15.69
C MET A 42 50.83 53.91 -16.65
N PHE A 43 49.75 54.00 -17.41
CA PHE A 43 49.54 55.08 -18.37
C PHE A 43 48.24 55.86 -18.12
N VAL A 44 48.24 57.12 -18.55
CA VAL A 44 47.07 58.01 -18.61
C VAL A 44 46.98 58.57 -20.02
N GLY A 45 45.82 58.44 -20.66
CA GLY A 45 45.69 58.77 -22.09
C GLY A 45 46.27 57.66 -22.96
N LEU A 46 47.04 58.00 -24.00
CA LEU A 46 47.62 57.03 -24.95
C LEU A 46 46.58 56.11 -25.60
N ASN A 47 45.33 56.59 -25.76
CA ASN A 47 44.28 55.81 -26.39
C ASN A 47 44.65 55.49 -27.84
N ILE A 48 44.41 54.25 -28.25
CA ILE A 48 44.65 53.78 -29.60
C ILE A 48 43.35 53.91 -30.40
N THR A 49 43.40 54.57 -31.55
CA THR A 49 42.26 54.68 -32.48
C THR A 49 42.70 54.34 -33.91
N SER A 50 41.77 53.92 -34.78
CA SER A 50 42.06 53.63 -36.19
C SER A 50 41.50 54.73 -37.12
N PRO A 51 42.30 55.74 -37.50
CA PRO A 51 41.84 56.76 -38.45
C PRO A 51 41.63 56.19 -39.87
N ALA A 52 42.31 55.10 -40.22
CA ALA A 52 42.16 54.39 -41.49
C ALA A 52 42.40 52.88 -41.32
N ALA A 53 42.05 52.07 -42.32
CA ALA A 53 42.19 50.61 -42.27
C ALA A 53 43.64 50.13 -42.07
N THR A 54 44.64 50.93 -42.48
CA THR A 54 46.07 50.59 -42.45
C THR A 54 46.90 51.55 -41.59
N GLU A 55 46.24 52.34 -40.74
CA GLU A 55 46.88 53.29 -39.83
C GLU A 55 46.25 53.22 -38.44
N ILE A 56 47.10 53.27 -37.42
CA ILE A 56 46.67 53.46 -36.03
C ILE A 56 47.21 54.80 -35.51
N GLU A 57 46.45 55.42 -34.61
CA GLU A 57 46.81 56.67 -33.96
C GLU A 57 46.87 56.46 -32.45
N ILE A 58 48.03 56.72 -31.86
CA ILE A 58 48.24 56.73 -30.41
C ILE A 58 48.10 58.18 -29.94
N ALA A 59 47.05 58.46 -29.18
CA ALA A 59 46.76 59.80 -28.69
C ALA A 59 47.84 60.33 -27.73
N ALA A 60 47.86 61.65 -27.53
CA ALA A 60 48.66 62.29 -26.50
C ALA A 60 48.35 61.71 -25.09
N GLY A 61 49.35 61.64 -24.23
CA GLY A 61 49.24 60.99 -22.94
C GLY A 61 50.52 61.00 -22.13
N ARG A 62 50.50 60.28 -21.00
CA ARG A 62 51.64 60.18 -20.09
C ARG A 62 51.83 58.75 -19.65
N LEU A 63 53.08 58.32 -19.60
CA LEU A 63 53.51 57.08 -18.98
C LEU A 63 54.12 57.41 -17.62
N TRP A 64 53.57 56.83 -16.56
CA TRP A 64 54.06 56.90 -15.20
C TRP A 64 54.91 55.66 -14.94
N ASP A 65 56.22 55.84 -14.75
CA ASP A 65 57.13 54.75 -14.42
C ASP A 65 57.30 54.70 -12.90
N GLY A 66 56.39 53.99 -12.22
CA GLY A 66 56.35 53.86 -10.76
C GLY A 66 57.68 53.44 -10.11
N PRO A 67 58.39 52.41 -10.64
CA PRO A 67 59.69 51.98 -10.12
C PRO A 67 60.78 53.06 -10.10
N VAL A 68 60.75 54.00 -11.03
CA VAL A 68 61.75 55.09 -11.16
C VAL A 68 61.18 56.44 -10.67
N GLY A 69 59.88 56.52 -10.45
CA GLY A 69 59.19 57.75 -10.04
C GLY A 69 59.12 58.82 -11.15
N LYS A 70 59.39 58.46 -12.41
CA LYS A 70 59.44 59.42 -13.53
C LYS A 70 58.16 59.41 -14.35
N VAL A 71 57.82 60.57 -14.91
CA VAL A 71 56.69 60.72 -15.84
C VAL A 71 57.21 61.09 -17.21
N PHE A 72 56.90 60.24 -18.19
CA PHE A 72 57.20 60.47 -19.59
C PHE A 72 55.94 60.99 -20.28
N ARG A 73 56.10 61.99 -21.13
CA ARG A 73 54.98 62.64 -21.84
C ARG A 73 55.01 62.36 -23.33
N LYS A 74 53.82 62.31 -23.92
CA LYS A 74 53.58 62.37 -25.34
C LYS A 74 52.63 63.53 -25.59
N ASP A 75 53.15 64.63 -26.12
CA ASP A 75 52.37 65.86 -26.25
C ASP A 75 51.46 65.87 -27.49
N GLU A 76 51.83 65.13 -28.54
CA GLU A 76 51.08 65.03 -29.79
C GLU A 76 50.72 63.58 -30.13
N ALA A 77 49.61 63.40 -30.84
CA ALA A 77 49.19 62.09 -31.30
C ALA A 77 50.17 61.57 -32.39
N GLU A 78 50.58 60.32 -32.29
CA GLU A 78 51.47 59.67 -33.25
C GLU A 78 50.67 58.75 -34.15
N ARG A 79 50.76 58.97 -35.47
CA ARG A 79 50.20 58.08 -36.47
C ARG A 79 51.26 57.10 -36.95
N ILE A 80 50.92 55.82 -36.85
CA ILE A 80 51.82 54.73 -37.23
C ILE A 80 51.15 53.94 -38.34
N SER A 81 51.85 53.77 -39.46
CA SER A 81 51.39 52.90 -40.53
C SER A 81 51.61 51.44 -40.14
N ILE A 82 50.55 50.66 -40.19
CA ILE A 82 50.58 49.21 -39.89
C ILE A 82 50.56 48.35 -41.16
N PHE A 83 50.69 48.97 -42.35
CA PHE A 83 50.61 48.28 -43.63
C PHE A 83 51.61 47.12 -43.76
N SER A 84 52.83 47.27 -43.23
CA SER A 84 53.86 46.21 -43.24
C SER A 84 53.54 45.03 -42.32
N TYR A 85 52.54 45.14 -41.46
CA TYR A 85 52.17 44.12 -40.47
C TYR A 85 50.87 43.37 -40.84
N LEU A 86 50.24 43.71 -41.97
CA LEU A 86 49.01 43.03 -42.42
C LEU A 86 49.28 41.54 -42.69
N PRO A 87 48.41 40.63 -42.20
CA PRO A 87 48.49 39.22 -42.52
C PRO A 87 48.11 38.94 -43.98
N VAL A 88 48.57 37.82 -44.54
CA VAL A 88 48.38 37.50 -45.96
C VAL A 88 47.05 36.77 -46.18
N THR A 89 46.60 35.94 -45.24
CA THR A 89 45.41 35.09 -45.40
C THR A 89 44.52 35.07 -44.17
N ASP A 90 45.08 34.95 -42.96
CA ASP A 90 44.32 34.81 -41.71
C ASP A 90 44.38 36.11 -40.85
N GLU A 91 44.11 36.01 -39.55
CA GLU A 91 44.11 37.14 -38.61
C GLU A 91 45.40 37.18 -37.77
N LYS A 92 45.72 38.36 -37.21
CA LYS A 92 46.95 38.58 -36.43
C LYS A 92 46.79 39.70 -35.39
N TRP A 93 47.22 39.45 -34.16
CA TRP A 93 47.29 40.48 -33.12
C TRP A 93 48.61 41.26 -33.17
N LEU A 94 48.53 42.57 -32.93
CA LEU A 94 49.66 43.45 -32.61
C LEU A 94 49.55 43.91 -31.16
N ALA A 95 50.62 43.77 -30.39
CA ALA A 95 50.75 44.44 -29.09
C ALA A 95 51.36 45.82 -29.30
N ILE A 96 50.67 46.85 -28.82
CA ILE A 96 51.17 48.22 -28.76
C ILE A 96 51.68 48.46 -27.35
N SER A 97 52.99 48.58 -27.22
CA SER A 97 53.65 48.78 -25.94
C SER A 97 54.45 50.08 -25.97
N VAL A 98 54.64 50.71 -24.82
CA VAL A 98 55.36 51.98 -24.71
C VAL A 98 56.48 51.91 -23.67
N ILE A 99 57.52 52.70 -23.90
CA ILE A 99 58.61 52.91 -22.94
C ILE A 99 58.93 54.39 -22.84
N GLY A 100 59.46 54.80 -21.70
CA GLY A 100 59.99 56.14 -21.50
C GLY A 100 61.44 56.24 -21.91
N GLN A 101 61.80 57.31 -22.64
CA GLN A 101 63.18 57.65 -22.96
C GLN A 101 63.41 59.15 -22.71
N GLU A 102 64.60 59.50 -22.24
CA GLU A 102 65.04 60.90 -22.17
C GLU A 102 65.73 61.29 -23.47
N VAL A 103 65.28 62.39 -24.05
CA VAL A 103 65.81 62.94 -25.30
C VAL A 103 66.25 64.38 -25.04
N GLU A 104 67.49 64.70 -25.40
CA GLU A 104 67.98 66.07 -25.37
C GLU A 104 67.51 66.82 -26.62
N THR A 105 66.74 67.88 -26.42
CA THR A 105 66.12 68.71 -27.45
C THR A 105 66.55 70.18 -27.29
N ASP A 106 66.06 71.05 -28.18
CA ASP A 106 66.38 72.48 -28.17
C ASP A 106 67.89 72.78 -28.32
N ILE A 107 68.46 72.37 -29.46
CA ILE A 107 69.87 72.64 -29.80
C ILE A 107 70.05 74.12 -30.10
N GLN A 108 70.81 74.81 -29.25
CA GLN A 108 71.11 76.23 -29.39
C GLN A 108 72.63 76.45 -29.39
N PRO A 109 73.14 77.44 -30.14
CA PRO A 109 74.54 77.85 -30.01
C PRO A 109 74.75 78.50 -28.63
N ARG A 110 75.76 78.03 -27.90
CA ARG A 110 76.20 78.57 -26.62
C ARG A 110 77.70 78.82 -26.67
N ASP A 111 78.12 79.98 -26.18
CA ASP A 111 79.53 80.33 -26.07
C ASP A 111 80.11 79.68 -24.81
N PHE A 112 81.20 78.92 -24.98
CA PHE A 112 81.96 78.32 -23.88
C PHE A 112 83.32 78.99 -23.77
N GLU A 113 83.71 79.34 -22.55
CA GLU A 113 85.04 79.88 -22.27
C GLU A 113 86.07 78.74 -22.33
N ILE A 114 87.05 78.84 -23.24
CA ILE A 114 88.09 77.82 -23.43
C ILE A 114 89.40 78.17 -22.70
N ASP A 115 89.61 79.43 -22.35
CA ASP A 115 90.80 79.92 -21.66
C ASP A 115 90.42 81.02 -20.66
N ALA A 116 90.51 80.68 -19.37
CA ALA A 116 90.10 81.51 -18.25
C ALA A 116 91.03 82.71 -17.98
N GLU A 117 92.24 82.76 -18.58
CA GLU A 117 93.15 83.91 -18.41
C GLU A 117 92.98 84.96 -19.53
N THR A 118 92.50 84.57 -20.71
CA THR A 118 92.35 85.47 -21.88
C THR A 118 90.90 85.79 -22.26
N GLY A 119 89.92 85.09 -21.68
CA GLY A 119 88.50 85.30 -21.95
C GLY A 119 88.07 84.88 -23.37
N GLN A 120 88.81 83.99 -24.02
CA GLN A 120 88.45 83.47 -25.33
C GLN A 120 87.23 82.54 -25.23
N MET A 121 86.25 82.81 -26.09
CA MET A 121 84.97 82.08 -26.18
C MET A 121 84.88 81.31 -27.50
N GLU A 122 84.39 80.08 -27.44
CA GLU A 122 84.09 79.23 -28.58
C GLU A 122 82.59 78.88 -28.61
N PRO A 123 81.86 79.18 -29.71
CA PRO A 123 80.47 78.77 -29.85
C PRO A 123 80.40 77.26 -30.11
N ARG A 124 79.63 76.55 -29.27
CA ARG A 124 79.29 75.14 -29.46
C ARG A 124 77.77 74.98 -29.52
N ALA A 125 77.30 74.11 -30.41
CA ALA A 125 75.89 73.74 -30.44
C ALA A 125 75.63 72.71 -29.35
N VAL A 126 74.82 73.07 -28.35
CA VAL A 126 74.50 72.20 -27.21
C VAL A 126 72.99 72.18 -27.01
N ALA A 127 72.45 71.01 -26.64
CA ALA A 127 71.04 70.87 -26.30
C ALA A 127 70.75 71.55 -24.95
N MET A 128 69.69 72.33 -24.89
CA MET A 128 69.33 73.14 -23.71
C MET A 128 68.11 72.59 -22.95
N GLU A 129 67.42 71.57 -23.48
CA GLU A 129 66.29 70.91 -22.84
C GLU A 129 66.52 69.40 -22.81
N SER A 130 66.31 68.75 -21.67
CA SER A 130 66.12 67.29 -21.61
C SER A 130 64.64 67.00 -21.42
N ARG A 131 64.08 66.16 -22.28
CA ARG A 131 62.65 65.85 -22.32
C ARG A 131 62.42 64.36 -22.15
N SER A 132 61.62 63.99 -21.16
CA SER A 132 61.14 62.62 -20.95
C SER A 132 59.98 62.33 -21.91
N GLU A 133 60.26 61.60 -22.99
CA GLU A 133 59.32 61.30 -24.06
C GLU A 133 58.88 59.82 -24.04
N VAL A 134 57.63 59.58 -24.46
CA VAL A 134 57.09 58.22 -24.62
C VAL A 134 57.34 57.74 -26.05
N VAL A 135 58.05 56.62 -26.17
CA VAL A 135 58.30 55.93 -27.44
C VAL A 135 57.41 54.69 -27.52
N SER A 136 56.72 54.53 -28.65
CA SER A 136 55.86 53.39 -28.92
C SER A 136 56.63 52.30 -29.66
N LEU A 137 56.29 51.04 -29.38
CA LEU A 137 56.83 49.85 -30.05
C LEU A 137 55.68 48.91 -30.40
N ILE A 138 55.70 48.40 -31.62
CA ILE A 138 54.73 47.42 -32.12
C ILE A 138 55.39 46.05 -32.11
N THR A 139 54.79 45.11 -31.37
CA THR A 139 55.23 43.71 -31.35
C THR A 139 54.21 42.86 -32.10
N PRO A 140 54.57 42.29 -33.28
CA PRO A 140 53.64 41.48 -34.05
C PRO A 140 53.52 40.05 -33.48
N GLY A 141 52.30 39.54 -33.40
CA GLY A 141 52.02 38.14 -33.06
C GLY A 141 52.25 37.18 -34.21
N MET A 142 51.75 35.94 -34.07
CA MET A 142 51.75 34.95 -35.15
C MET A 142 50.41 34.98 -35.90
N GLU A 143 50.45 34.82 -37.22
CA GLU A 143 49.24 34.71 -38.05
C GLU A 143 48.60 33.33 -37.86
N SER A 144 47.28 33.30 -37.61
CA SER A 144 46.50 32.08 -37.33
C SER A 144 45.00 32.37 -37.51
N PRO A 145 44.16 31.37 -37.83
CA PRO A 145 42.70 31.50 -37.80
C PRO A 145 42.12 31.82 -36.41
N ASP A 146 42.89 31.56 -35.35
CA ASP A 146 42.62 31.98 -33.96
C ASP A 146 43.92 32.54 -33.36
N PRO A 147 44.27 33.81 -33.64
CA PRO A 147 45.55 34.37 -33.26
C PRO A 147 45.61 34.62 -31.75
N GLN A 148 46.71 34.25 -31.13
CA GLN A 148 46.98 34.54 -29.72
C GLN A 148 47.59 35.94 -29.56
N LYS A 149 47.24 36.63 -28.46
CA LYS A 149 47.80 37.95 -28.12
C LYS A 149 49.30 37.82 -27.80
N PRO A 150 50.19 38.56 -28.48
CA PRO A 150 51.63 38.52 -28.19
C PRO A 150 51.93 39.18 -26.85
N GLU A 151 52.88 38.64 -26.08
CA GLU A 151 53.35 39.28 -24.85
C GLU A 151 54.14 40.58 -25.15
N GLU A 152 54.06 41.55 -24.25
CA GLU A 152 54.88 42.76 -24.33
C GLU A 152 56.37 42.47 -24.09
N PRO A 153 57.29 43.17 -24.77
CA PRO A 153 58.73 43.04 -24.51
C PRO A 153 59.09 43.46 -23.08
N THR A 154 60.13 42.85 -22.52
CA THR A 154 60.62 43.16 -21.17
C THR A 154 60.91 44.67 -21.01
N ASN A 155 60.45 45.26 -19.91
CA ASN A 155 60.53 46.70 -19.56
C ASN A 155 59.57 47.66 -20.29
N TYR A 156 58.76 47.16 -21.24
CA TYR A 156 57.70 47.95 -21.88
C TYR A 156 56.37 47.81 -21.13
N THR A 157 55.53 48.84 -21.21
CA THR A 157 54.17 48.82 -20.67
C THR A 157 53.20 48.61 -21.81
N LEU A 158 52.38 47.57 -21.74
CA LEU A 158 51.31 47.33 -22.70
C LEU A 158 50.23 48.41 -22.60
N VAL A 159 49.87 49.00 -23.75
CA VAL A 159 48.79 50.00 -23.87
C VAL A 159 47.52 49.37 -24.44
N GLY A 160 47.66 48.43 -25.37
CA GLY A 160 46.53 47.71 -25.94
C GLY A 160 46.94 46.75 -27.06
N TYR A 161 45.97 45.98 -27.52
CA TYR A 161 46.07 45.03 -28.62
C TYR A 161 45.25 45.52 -29.82
N VAL A 162 45.76 45.29 -31.02
CA VAL A 162 45.08 45.60 -32.27
C VAL A 162 45.00 44.33 -33.11
N LEU A 163 43.79 43.87 -33.43
CA LEU A 163 43.54 42.73 -34.31
C LEU A 163 43.53 43.20 -35.76
N LEU A 164 44.30 42.54 -36.60
CA LEU A 164 44.38 42.77 -38.03
C LEU A 164 43.82 41.58 -38.80
N ASN A 165 43.09 41.87 -39.88
CA ASN A 165 42.79 40.94 -40.96
C ASN A 165 43.51 41.37 -42.24
N SER A 166 43.36 40.60 -43.33
CA SER A 166 43.99 40.88 -44.63
C SER A 166 43.57 42.21 -45.26
N SER A 167 42.50 42.85 -44.76
CA SER A 167 41.97 44.14 -45.25
C SER A 167 42.30 45.34 -44.35
N GLY A 168 42.73 45.14 -43.11
CA GLY A 168 43.04 46.22 -42.16
C GLY A 168 42.73 45.91 -40.70
N VAL A 169 42.59 46.97 -39.89
CA VAL A 169 42.21 46.89 -38.47
C VAL A 169 40.78 46.35 -38.31
N GLN A 170 40.63 45.30 -37.50
CA GLN A 170 39.35 44.67 -37.17
C GLN A 170 38.85 45.06 -35.79
N GLU A 171 39.73 45.02 -34.78
CA GLU A 171 39.38 45.28 -33.38
C GLU A 171 40.54 45.95 -32.64
N ILE A 172 40.23 46.83 -31.69
CA ILE A 172 41.21 47.46 -30.79
C ILE A 172 40.75 47.21 -29.36
N GLU A 173 41.60 46.55 -28.57
CA GLU A 173 41.37 46.27 -27.16
C GLU A 173 42.40 47.01 -26.31
N MET A 174 41.94 47.93 -25.45
CA MET A 174 42.85 48.66 -24.56
C MET A 174 43.22 47.82 -23.34
N ALA A 175 44.47 47.93 -22.88
CA ALA A 175 44.96 47.28 -21.67
C ALA A 175 44.54 48.08 -20.42
N ASP A 176 43.29 47.90 -19.98
CA ASP A 176 42.72 48.65 -18.84
C ASP A 176 43.40 48.33 -17.50
N ASN A 177 44.11 47.19 -17.39
CA ASN A 177 44.81 46.78 -16.18
C ASN A 177 46.02 47.66 -15.81
N LYS A 178 46.62 48.35 -16.78
CA LYS A 178 47.77 49.26 -16.58
C LYS A 178 47.40 50.73 -16.69
N LYS A 179 46.09 51.04 -16.71
CA LYS A 179 45.59 52.41 -16.77
C LYS A 179 45.55 53.02 -15.36
N LEU A 180 46.24 54.14 -15.17
CA LEU A 180 46.20 54.86 -13.89
C LEU A 180 44.87 55.62 -13.76
N MET A 181 44.02 55.16 -12.86
CA MET A 181 42.71 55.78 -12.60
C MET A 181 42.85 57.04 -11.75
N ARG A 182 41.97 58.02 -11.97
CA ARG A 182 41.91 59.22 -11.11
C ARG A 182 41.37 58.83 -9.73
N LEU A 183 41.86 59.50 -8.68
CA LEU A 183 41.40 59.25 -7.32
C LEU A 183 39.88 59.45 -7.16
N PHE A 184 39.31 60.41 -7.89
CA PHE A 184 37.87 60.66 -7.91
C PHE A 184 37.07 59.46 -8.45
N ASP A 185 37.51 58.89 -9.58
CA ASP A 185 36.84 57.74 -10.21
C ASP A 185 36.96 56.48 -9.32
N THR A 186 38.10 56.34 -8.65
CA THR A 186 38.31 55.30 -7.63
C THR A 186 37.30 55.45 -6.49
N HIS A 187 37.13 56.67 -5.96
CA HIS A 187 36.18 56.94 -4.89
C HIS A 187 34.72 56.68 -5.32
N GLN A 188 34.33 57.06 -6.54
CA GLN A 188 33.00 56.78 -7.08
C GLN A 188 32.73 55.27 -7.18
N THR A 189 33.71 54.49 -7.62
CA THR A 189 33.61 53.02 -7.68
C THR A 189 33.42 52.42 -6.29
N VAL A 190 34.15 52.92 -5.29
CA VAL A 190 33.99 52.47 -3.89
C VAL A 190 32.60 52.83 -3.35
N LEU A 191 32.07 54.02 -3.64
CA LEU A 191 30.71 54.42 -3.25
C LEU A 191 29.64 53.54 -3.90
N ALA A 192 29.78 53.23 -5.19
CA ALA A 192 28.85 52.35 -5.90
C ALA A 192 28.82 50.94 -5.28
N ASN A 193 29.99 50.40 -4.93
CA ASN A 193 30.11 49.11 -4.26
C ASN A 193 29.45 49.13 -2.86
N ALA A 194 29.67 50.19 -2.08
CA ALA A 194 29.04 50.35 -0.77
C ALA A 194 27.49 50.44 -0.86
N ALA A 195 26.98 51.14 -1.87
CA ALA A 195 25.54 51.23 -2.13
C ALA A 195 24.93 49.86 -2.55
N TRP A 196 25.66 49.09 -3.37
CA TRP A 196 25.25 47.74 -3.74
C TRP A 196 25.18 46.81 -2.54
N ILE A 197 26.20 46.83 -1.66
CA ILE A 197 26.22 46.02 -0.42
C ILE A 197 25.01 46.35 0.45
N THR A 198 24.69 47.63 0.62
CA THR A 198 23.55 48.09 1.42
C THR A 198 22.21 47.56 0.88
N THR A 199 22.10 47.43 -0.45
CA THR A 199 20.88 46.94 -1.11
C THR A 199 20.81 45.41 -1.18
N ALA A 200 21.95 44.74 -1.32
CA ALA A 200 22.04 43.28 -1.46
C ALA A 200 21.91 42.55 -0.12
N ALA A 201 22.47 43.09 0.96
CA ALA A 201 22.46 42.48 2.29
C ALA A 201 21.06 42.04 2.78
N PRO A 202 20.00 42.87 2.74
CA PRO A 202 18.68 42.45 3.18
C PRO A 202 18.04 41.38 2.29
N LYS A 203 18.34 41.36 0.98
CA LYS A 203 17.83 40.33 0.06
C LYS A 203 18.49 38.97 0.30
N ILE A 204 19.79 38.97 0.58
CA ILE A 204 20.51 37.75 0.95
C ILE A 204 20.00 37.19 2.27
N ALA A 205 19.75 38.06 3.27
CA ALA A 205 19.16 37.66 4.55
C ALA A 205 17.76 37.03 4.38
N SER A 206 16.92 37.58 3.49
CA SER A 206 15.60 36.98 3.21
C SER A 206 15.72 35.65 2.48
N LEU A 207 16.62 35.53 1.50
CA LEU A 207 16.88 34.27 0.81
C LEU A 207 17.40 33.18 1.75
N MET A 208 18.20 33.51 2.76
CA MET A 208 18.63 32.54 3.78
C MET A 208 17.46 32.07 4.65
N THR A 209 16.50 32.95 4.94
CA THR A 209 15.28 32.60 5.67
C THR A 209 14.35 31.74 4.81
N ASP A 210 14.16 32.11 3.55
CA ASP A 210 13.38 31.34 2.58
C ASP A 210 14.02 29.99 2.27
N MET A 211 15.34 29.92 2.18
CA MET A 211 16.07 28.67 2.03
C MET A 211 16.00 27.81 3.30
N SER A 212 15.94 28.41 4.49
CA SER A 212 15.69 27.68 5.73
C SER A 212 14.25 27.13 5.77
N ALA A 213 13.27 27.91 5.31
CA ALA A 213 11.88 27.48 5.18
C ALA A 213 11.70 26.42 4.08
N LEU A 214 12.42 26.55 2.97
CA LEU A 214 12.47 25.58 1.89
C LEU A 214 13.17 24.31 2.35
N MET A 215 14.28 24.39 3.08
CA MET A 215 14.93 23.22 3.69
C MET A 215 14.04 22.56 4.74
N ALA A 216 13.26 23.30 5.51
CA ALA A 216 12.26 22.72 6.41
C ALA A 216 11.14 22.00 5.62
N LYS A 217 10.67 22.58 4.51
CA LYS A 217 9.69 21.95 3.61
C LYS A 217 10.25 20.76 2.84
N ILE A 218 11.51 20.83 2.40
CA ILE A 218 12.23 19.75 1.73
C ILE A 218 12.50 18.64 2.75
N ASN A 219 12.87 18.91 3.99
CA ASN A 219 12.97 17.86 5.02
C ASN A 219 11.60 17.25 5.37
N ALA A 220 10.51 18.01 5.24
CA ALA A 220 9.15 17.45 5.34
C ALA A 220 8.70 16.67 4.08
N ALA A 221 9.29 16.95 2.90
CA ALA A 221 8.91 16.38 1.60
C ALA A 221 9.89 15.32 1.02
N THR A 222 11.11 15.25 1.53
CA THR A 222 12.17 14.28 1.17
C THR A 222 11.98 13.06 2.07
N SER A 223 11.04 12.18 1.74
CA SER A 223 11.20 11.07 0.78
C SER A 223 11.99 9.87 1.30
N GLY A 224 11.87 9.57 2.59
CA GLY A 224 11.86 8.18 3.08
C GLY A 224 10.41 7.68 3.19
N ASN A 225 9.61 8.38 4.00
CA ASN A 225 8.23 7.96 4.32
C ASN A 225 7.27 7.92 3.12
N MET A 226 7.40 8.82 2.13
CA MET A 226 6.51 8.79 0.96
C MET A 226 6.88 7.67 -0.02
N ILE A 227 8.17 7.38 -0.20
CA ILE A 227 8.63 6.24 -1.01
C ILE A 227 8.24 4.93 -0.32
N VAL A 228 8.41 4.85 1.00
CA VAL A 228 7.95 3.71 1.81
C VAL A 228 6.43 3.56 1.76
N ALA A 229 5.67 4.66 1.82
CA ALA A 229 4.22 4.62 1.69
C ALA A 229 3.78 4.17 0.29
N MET A 230 4.41 4.69 -0.78
CA MET A 230 4.14 4.24 -2.15
C MET A 230 4.56 2.78 -2.37
N ALA A 231 5.70 2.36 -1.82
CA ALA A 231 6.13 0.97 -1.85
C ALA A 231 5.15 0.06 -1.08
N GLY A 232 4.65 0.51 0.07
CA GLY A 232 3.60 -0.16 0.84
C GLY A 232 2.27 -0.24 0.07
N ASP A 233 1.85 0.83 -0.59
CA ASP A 233 0.65 0.84 -1.43
C ASP A 233 0.79 -0.10 -2.63
N ILE A 234 1.95 -0.12 -3.29
CA ILE A 234 2.24 -1.05 -4.39
C ILE A 234 2.29 -2.49 -3.86
N ALA A 235 2.88 -2.74 -2.68
CA ALA A 235 2.87 -4.04 -2.03
C ALA A 235 1.43 -4.52 -1.78
N ALA A 236 0.57 -3.65 -1.23
CA ALA A 236 -0.84 -3.95 -0.99
C ALA A 236 -1.63 -4.19 -2.29
N ILE A 237 -1.31 -3.47 -3.37
CA ILE A 237 -1.90 -3.70 -4.71
C ILE A 237 -1.46 -5.06 -5.25
N LYS A 238 -0.17 -5.41 -5.12
CA LYS A 238 0.35 -6.72 -5.57
C LYS A 238 -0.33 -7.87 -4.85
N GLU A 239 -0.52 -7.74 -3.54
CA GLU A 239 -1.24 -8.75 -2.74
C GLU A 239 -2.69 -8.88 -3.20
N THR A 240 -3.36 -7.75 -3.44
CA THR A 240 -4.73 -7.74 -3.99
C THR A 240 -4.81 -8.41 -5.37
N LEU A 241 -3.76 -8.30 -6.19
CA LEU A 241 -3.65 -8.88 -7.53
C LEU A 241 -3.02 -10.30 -7.54
N ALA A 242 -2.60 -10.83 -6.38
CA ALA A 242 -1.88 -12.10 -6.24
C ALA A 242 -0.68 -12.26 -7.19
N LEU A 243 0.09 -11.19 -7.39
CA LEU A 243 1.30 -11.23 -8.23
C LEU A 243 2.45 -11.93 -7.51
N PRO A 244 3.27 -12.77 -8.18
CA PRO A 244 4.38 -13.47 -7.55
C PRO A 244 5.35 -12.50 -6.83
N SER A 245 5.77 -12.86 -5.62
CA SER A 245 6.64 -12.02 -4.78
C SER A 245 8.13 -12.12 -5.10
N SER A 246 8.55 -12.93 -6.08
CA SER A 246 9.97 -13.19 -6.39
C SER A 246 10.77 -11.92 -6.71
N TYR A 247 11.90 -11.72 -6.03
CA TYR A 247 12.94 -10.71 -6.32
C TYR A 247 12.53 -9.23 -6.17
N ASN A 248 11.66 -8.90 -5.22
CA ASN A 248 11.25 -7.51 -4.95
C ASN A 248 11.74 -7.01 -3.59
N ALA A 249 11.92 -5.69 -3.47
CA ALA A 249 12.36 -5.05 -2.23
C ALA A 249 11.21 -4.77 -1.24
N TYR A 250 9.95 -4.95 -1.68
CA TYR A 250 8.74 -4.68 -0.88
C TYR A 250 7.70 -5.82 -1.00
N GLU A 251 7.01 -6.13 0.10
CA GLU A 251 6.06 -7.24 0.25
C GLU A 251 5.05 -6.90 1.36
N SER A 252 3.88 -7.53 1.32
CA SER A 252 2.80 -7.30 2.27
C SER A 252 2.04 -8.60 2.52
N ASP A 253 1.73 -8.87 3.78
CA ASP A 253 0.91 -9.98 4.26
C ASP A 253 -0.31 -9.44 5.02
N ASP A 254 -1.52 -9.82 4.58
CA ASP A 254 -2.76 -9.50 5.28
C ASP A 254 -3.19 -10.60 6.28
N PHE A 255 -2.41 -11.67 6.41
CA PHE A 255 -2.64 -12.83 7.29
C PHE A 255 -4.01 -13.49 7.10
N PHE A 256 -4.46 -13.57 5.85
CA PHE A 256 -5.64 -14.36 5.48
C PHE A 256 -5.28 -15.83 5.20
N LEU A 257 -4.08 -16.05 4.69
CA LEU A 257 -3.51 -17.36 4.41
C LEU A 257 -2.22 -17.53 5.22
N ILE A 258 -1.72 -18.77 5.22
CA ILE A 258 -0.63 -19.24 6.08
C ILE A 258 0.71 -19.28 5.35
N ASP A 259 0.69 -19.01 4.05
CA ASP A 259 1.77 -19.19 3.08
C ASP A 259 3.03 -18.37 3.40
N GLU A 260 2.89 -17.27 4.11
CA GLU A 260 4.00 -16.42 4.55
C GLU A 260 4.36 -16.58 6.03
N SER A 261 3.84 -17.64 6.68
CA SER A 261 4.09 -17.99 8.07
C SER A 261 4.80 -19.33 8.18
N ASP A 262 5.91 -19.40 8.92
CA ASP A 262 6.69 -20.62 9.10
C ASP A 262 6.19 -21.44 10.30
N GLU A 263 5.04 -22.11 10.12
CA GLU A 263 4.46 -22.98 11.16
C GLU A 263 5.28 -24.25 11.44
N THR A 264 6.31 -24.53 10.63
CA THR A 264 7.16 -25.71 10.82
C THR A 264 8.25 -25.49 11.87
N ASP A 265 8.54 -24.23 12.20
CA ASP A 265 9.53 -23.88 13.22
C ASP A 265 8.98 -24.23 14.63
N PRO A 266 9.74 -24.98 15.46
CA PRO A 266 9.29 -25.36 16.81
C PRO A 266 9.04 -24.18 17.76
N THR A 267 9.57 -22.99 17.46
CA THR A 267 9.37 -21.78 18.26
C THR A 267 8.15 -20.97 17.83
N TYR A 268 7.52 -21.33 16.70
CA TYR A 268 6.31 -20.69 16.22
C TYR A 268 5.15 -20.92 17.21
N HIS A 269 4.62 -19.83 17.76
CA HIS A 269 3.54 -19.83 18.74
C HIS A 269 2.54 -18.73 18.39
N ALA A 270 1.79 -18.92 17.32
CA ALA A 270 0.83 -17.93 16.83
C ALA A 270 -0.31 -18.61 16.06
N ARG A 271 -1.41 -17.87 15.84
CA ARG A 271 -2.53 -18.33 15.01
C ARG A 271 -2.81 -17.34 13.88
N ILE A 272 -2.98 -17.86 12.67
CA ILE A 272 -3.46 -17.08 11.52
C ILE A 272 -4.95 -17.37 11.30
N ASP A 273 -5.80 -16.38 11.61
CA ASP A 273 -7.25 -16.44 11.42
C ASP A 273 -7.80 -15.02 11.23
N MET A 274 -7.83 -14.55 9.96
CA MET A 274 -8.21 -13.17 9.62
C MET A 274 -7.33 -12.13 10.31
N GLY A 275 -6.01 -12.27 10.19
CA GLY A 275 -5.03 -11.56 11.01
C GLY A 275 -4.13 -12.53 11.79
N LEU A 276 -2.96 -12.05 12.19
CA LEU A 276 -2.09 -12.74 13.12
C LEU A 276 -2.60 -12.49 14.55
N ARG A 277 -2.82 -13.58 15.29
CA ARG A 277 -3.47 -13.61 16.61
C ARG A 277 -2.68 -14.41 17.62
N PHE A 278 -3.01 -14.14 18.88
CA PHE A 278 -2.64 -14.98 20.00
C PHE A 278 -3.11 -16.44 19.77
N PRO A 279 -2.25 -17.43 20.03
CA PRO A 279 -2.61 -18.84 20.00
C PRO A 279 -3.61 -19.15 21.13
N TRP A 280 -4.13 -20.38 21.15
CA TRP A 280 -5.02 -20.81 22.22
C TRP A 280 -4.22 -21.39 23.38
N ALA A 281 -4.25 -20.75 24.55
CA ALA A 281 -3.76 -21.35 25.80
C ALA A 281 -4.59 -22.57 26.19
N GLY A 282 -5.89 -22.54 25.88
CA GLY A 282 -6.82 -23.64 26.10
C GLY A 282 -7.88 -23.71 25.01
N LEU A 283 -8.17 -24.94 24.56
CA LEU A 283 -9.23 -25.25 23.60
C LEU A 283 -9.90 -26.55 24.01
N THR A 284 -11.21 -26.50 24.22
CA THR A 284 -12.07 -27.69 24.34
C THR A 284 -13.04 -27.71 23.18
N GLU A 285 -13.18 -28.87 22.54
CA GLU A 285 -14.15 -29.09 21.47
C GLU A 285 -15.13 -30.20 21.87
N GLN A 286 -16.42 -29.97 21.65
CA GLN A 286 -17.45 -30.99 21.81
C GLN A 286 -18.55 -30.85 20.77
N GLN A 287 -19.22 -31.97 20.48
CA GLN A 287 -20.45 -31.98 19.70
C GLN A 287 -21.64 -31.57 20.59
N LEU A 288 -22.60 -30.81 20.06
CA LEU A 288 -23.82 -30.52 20.82
C LEU A 288 -24.60 -31.81 21.09
N ALA A 289 -25.09 -31.94 22.32
CA ALA A 289 -25.98 -33.02 22.72
C ALA A 289 -27.00 -32.50 23.73
N LEU A 290 -28.17 -33.13 23.78
CA LEU A 290 -29.17 -32.84 24.80
C LEU A 290 -28.65 -33.26 26.17
N PHE A 291 -28.81 -32.40 27.17
CA PHE A 291 -28.48 -32.74 28.55
C PHE A 291 -29.34 -33.91 29.06
N ASN A 292 -30.64 -33.85 28.75
CA ASN A 292 -31.59 -34.94 28.97
C ASN A 292 -32.03 -35.52 27.62
N PRO A 293 -31.57 -36.73 27.24
CA PRO A 293 -31.98 -37.38 26.00
C PRO A 293 -33.47 -37.71 25.91
N TYR A 294 -34.17 -37.79 27.04
CA TYR A 294 -35.60 -38.13 27.14
C TYR A 294 -36.50 -36.93 27.41
N GLU A 295 -36.02 -35.73 27.07
CA GLU A 295 -36.77 -34.50 27.25
C GLU A 295 -38.08 -34.51 26.44
N VAL A 296 -39.22 -34.41 27.11
CA VAL A 296 -40.57 -34.52 26.49
C VAL A 296 -41.01 -33.25 25.76
N SER A 297 -40.38 -32.11 26.05
CA SER A 297 -40.68 -30.82 25.43
C SER A 297 -40.14 -30.71 24.00
N VAL A 298 -39.24 -31.60 23.61
CA VAL A 298 -38.65 -31.69 22.27
C VAL A 298 -38.78 -33.10 21.71
N VAL A 299 -38.67 -33.23 20.39
CA VAL A 299 -38.57 -34.50 19.69
C VAL A 299 -37.23 -34.52 18.96
N ASN A 300 -36.40 -35.51 19.29
CA ASN A 300 -35.17 -35.80 18.57
C ASN A 300 -35.43 -36.94 17.56
N LYS A 301 -35.44 -36.62 16.26
CA LYS A 301 -35.53 -37.61 15.18
C LYS A 301 -34.19 -37.69 14.47
N ASN A 302 -33.48 -38.80 14.67
CA ASN A 302 -32.19 -39.07 14.03
C ASN A 302 -31.19 -37.89 14.12
N GLY A 303 -31.19 -37.18 15.25
CA GLY A 303 -30.30 -36.04 15.49
C GLY A 303 -30.89 -34.64 15.22
N LEU A 304 -32.01 -34.54 14.50
CA LEU A 304 -32.75 -33.28 14.36
C LEU A 304 -33.65 -33.07 15.58
N VAL A 305 -33.40 -31.98 16.31
CA VAL A 305 -34.19 -31.53 17.46
C VAL A 305 -35.19 -30.48 17.00
N LEU A 306 -36.46 -30.76 17.27
CA LEU A 306 -37.58 -29.84 17.08
C LEU A 306 -38.41 -29.78 18.37
N PRO A 307 -39.10 -28.66 18.68
CA PRO A 307 -40.11 -28.64 19.72
C PRO A 307 -41.17 -29.73 19.54
N ALA A 308 -41.77 -30.23 20.62
CA ALA A 308 -42.77 -31.28 20.54
C ALA A 308 -43.96 -30.88 19.65
N TYR A 309 -44.33 -31.79 18.75
CA TYR A 309 -45.36 -31.55 17.73
C TYR A 309 -46.32 -32.74 17.60
N ASP A 310 -47.50 -32.43 17.10
CA ASP A 310 -48.48 -33.38 16.57
C ASP A 310 -48.51 -33.28 15.04
N LEU A 311 -49.13 -34.24 14.36
CA LEU A 311 -49.19 -34.28 12.90
C LEU A 311 -50.53 -33.75 12.40
N GLU A 312 -50.49 -32.76 11.50
CA GLU A 312 -51.68 -32.17 10.89
C GLU A 312 -51.59 -32.24 9.35
N ALA A 313 -52.65 -32.74 8.72
CA ALA A 313 -52.75 -32.78 7.26
C ALA A 313 -53.07 -31.38 6.71
N ARG A 314 -52.09 -30.68 6.15
CA ARG A 314 -52.27 -29.35 5.56
C ARG A 314 -52.76 -29.38 4.11
N LEU A 315 -52.45 -30.47 3.41
CA LEU A 315 -52.93 -30.71 2.06
C LEU A 315 -53.48 -32.14 2.03
N LYS A 316 -54.76 -32.28 1.67
CA LYS A 316 -55.45 -33.57 1.62
C LYS A 316 -56.46 -33.55 0.50
N THR A 317 -56.32 -34.47 -0.45
CA THR A 317 -57.32 -34.67 -1.50
C THR A 317 -58.43 -35.62 -1.06
N THR A 318 -59.66 -35.28 -1.43
CA THR A 318 -60.85 -36.11 -1.17
C THR A 318 -61.42 -36.68 -2.47
N GLY A 319 -62.22 -37.74 -2.40
CA GLY A 319 -62.72 -38.45 -3.59
C GLY A 319 -61.78 -39.54 -4.12
N GLY A 320 -62.15 -40.18 -5.23
CA GLY A 320 -61.37 -41.21 -5.91
C GLY A 320 -61.99 -41.53 -7.27
N ALA A 321 -61.21 -41.42 -8.34
CA ALA A 321 -61.71 -41.42 -9.71
C ALA A 321 -60.98 -42.40 -10.65
N GLY A 322 -60.06 -43.20 -10.12
CA GLY A 322 -59.34 -44.20 -10.90
C GLY A 322 -58.19 -44.84 -10.14
N SER A 323 -57.48 -45.74 -10.85
CA SER A 323 -56.31 -46.46 -10.37
C SER A 323 -55.21 -46.39 -11.43
N LEU A 324 -53.97 -46.12 -11.01
CA LEU A 324 -52.79 -46.14 -11.87
C LEU A 324 -51.83 -47.20 -11.37
N ASN A 325 -51.52 -48.19 -12.21
CA ASN A 325 -50.48 -49.16 -11.89
C ASN A 325 -49.10 -48.55 -12.17
N ILE A 326 -48.22 -48.53 -11.17
CA ILE A 326 -46.88 -47.98 -11.30
C ILE A 326 -46.00 -48.91 -12.15
N SER A 327 -46.19 -50.22 -12.03
CA SER A 327 -45.37 -51.25 -12.71
C SER A 327 -45.60 -51.36 -14.23
N GLN A 328 -46.50 -50.57 -14.80
CA GLN A 328 -46.75 -50.55 -16.26
C GLN A 328 -45.75 -49.70 -17.04
N TYR A 329 -44.95 -48.87 -16.35
CA TYR A 329 -43.95 -48.00 -16.97
C TYR A 329 -42.57 -48.68 -17.04
N ALA A 330 -41.61 -48.10 -17.76
CA ALA A 330 -40.31 -48.73 -17.96
C ALA A 330 -39.57 -48.94 -16.62
N TYR A 331 -39.02 -50.14 -16.43
CA TYR A 331 -38.22 -50.51 -15.25
C TYR A 331 -36.77 -50.01 -15.44
N LYS A 332 -36.25 -49.20 -14.52
CA LYS A 332 -34.88 -48.69 -14.61
C LYS A 332 -34.25 -48.53 -13.22
N THR A 333 -32.93 -48.45 -13.24
CA THR A 333 -32.09 -48.06 -12.11
C THR A 333 -31.92 -46.54 -12.10
N SER A 334 -32.51 -45.84 -11.13
CA SER A 334 -32.33 -44.38 -10.95
C SER A 334 -31.39 -44.07 -9.79
N GLN A 335 -30.54 -43.06 -9.94
CA GLN A 335 -29.67 -42.56 -8.88
C GLN A 335 -30.31 -41.32 -8.26
N ARG A 336 -30.47 -41.32 -6.93
CA ARG A 336 -30.91 -40.15 -6.16
C ARG A 336 -29.73 -39.60 -5.36
N VAL A 337 -29.61 -38.28 -5.32
CA VAL A 337 -28.58 -37.60 -4.52
C VAL A 337 -29.28 -36.74 -3.47
N LEU A 338 -28.90 -36.95 -2.21
CA LEU A 338 -29.45 -36.22 -1.07
C LEU A 338 -28.64 -34.94 -0.83
N GLY A 339 -29.30 -33.77 -0.84
CA GLY A 339 -28.68 -32.49 -0.53
C GLY A 339 -28.45 -32.26 0.97
N THR A 340 -27.36 -31.58 1.34
CA THR A 340 -27.08 -31.16 2.72
C THR A 340 -27.84 -29.88 3.09
N ARG A 341 -27.96 -29.63 4.41
CA ARG A 341 -28.71 -28.50 4.98
C ARG A 341 -27.81 -27.30 5.31
N THR A 342 -28.42 -26.13 5.46
CA THR A 342 -27.78 -24.87 5.89
C THR A 342 -26.99 -25.04 7.19
N ARG A 343 -25.76 -24.52 7.21
CA ARG A 343 -24.90 -24.47 8.40
C ARG A 343 -24.79 -23.03 8.91
N VAL A 344 -24.82 -22.89 10.23
CA VAL A 344 -24.63 -21.61 10.91
C VAL A 344 -23.37 -21.71 11.76
N ARG A 345 -22.52 -20.69 11.66
CA ARG A 345 -21.37 -20.50 12.55
C ARG A 345 -21.57 -19.24 13.39
N ILE A 346 -21.40 -19.34 14.70
CA ILE A 346 -21.46 -18.22 15.65
C ILE A 346 -20.10 -18.12 16.34
N TYR A 347 -19.41 -17.01 16.11
CA TYR A 347 -18.23 -16.61 16.87
C TYR A 347 -18.65 -15.62 17.96
N TYR A 348 -18.28 -15.91 19.20
CA TYR A 348 -18.70 -15.14 20.37
C TYR A 348 -17.59 -14.97 21.41
N GLY A 349 -17.56 -13.83 22.09
CA GLY A 349 -16.63 -13.51 23.19
C GLY A 349 -15.46 -12.61 22.80
N GLU A 350 -14.75 -12.10 23.80
CA GLU A 350 -13.66 -11.12 23.63
C GLU A 350 -12.40 -11.72 23.01
N GLY A 351 -12.19 -13.04 23.14
CA GLY A 351 -11.11 -13.76 22.46
C GLY A 351 -11.28 -13.87 20.94
N ASN A 352 -12.46 -13.53 20.41
CA ASN A 352 -12.84 -13.67 19.00
C ASN A 352 -13.16 -12.32 18.33
N LYS A 353 -12.42 -11.25 18.70
CA LYS A 353 -12.56 -9.92 18.08
C LYS A 353 -12.35 -9.94 16.57
N TRP A 354 -13.13 -9.15 15.84
CA TRP A 354 -13.03 -9.04 14.38
C TRP A 354 -11.93 -8.06 13.95
N LYS A 355 -11.11 -8.40 12.94
CA LYS A 355 -10.13 -7.47 12.33
C LYS A 355 -10.85 -6.29 11.66
N LYS A 356 -10.60 -5.06 12.10
CA LYS A 356 -11.21 -3.82 11.57
C LYS A 356 -10.78 -3.55 10.13
N SER A 357 -9.51 -3.73 9.81
CA SER A 357 -8.98 -3.52 8.46
C SER A 357 -9.47 -4.55 7.41
N GLY A 358 -10.29 -5.52 7.83
CA GLY A 358 -10.99 -6.50 6.97
C GLY A 358 -12.02 -5.92 6.01
N GLY A 359 -12.06 -4.61 5.76
CA GLY A 359 -12.91 -3.98 4.74
C GLY A 359 -12.66 -4.47 3.31
N LYS A 360 -11.57 -5.22 3.06
CA LYS A 360 -11.26 -5.85 1.76
C LYS A 360 -11.89 -7.24 1.56
N TRP A 361 -13.12 -7.48 2.03
CA TRP A 361 -13.96 -8.63 1.59
C TRP A 361 -14.43 -8.47 0.12
N GLY A 362 -13.58 -7.92 -0.75
CA GLY A 362 -13.86 -7.51 -2.11
C GLY A 362 -13.53 -8.58 -3.15
N HIS A 363 -14.56 -9.29 -3.59
CA HIS A 363 -14.73 -9.99 -4.87
C HIS A 363 -13.78 -11.13 -5.31
N ASN A 364 -12.48 -11.15 -4.97
CA ASN A 364 -11.52 -12.12 -5.55
C ASN A 364 -11.00 -13.22 -4.58
N LEU A 365 -11.01 -13.00 -3.26
CA LEU A 365 -10.57 -14.00 -2.25
C LEU A 365 -11.69 -14.93 -1.76
N THR A 366 -12.86 -14.76 -2.36
CA THR A 366 -14.15 -15.39 -2.08
C THR A 366 -14.09 -16.92 -2.01
N HIS A 367 -13.15 -17.55 -2.72
CA HIS A 367 -12.97 -19.01 -2.80
C HIS A 367 -11.88 -19.55 -1.85
N ARG A 368 -10.77 -18.83 -1.63
CA ARG A 368 -9.64 -19.30 -0.81
C ARG A 368 -9.92 -19.25 0.70
N VAL A 369 -10.77 -18.32 1.14
CA VAL A 369 -11.04 -18.07 2.58
C VAL A 369 -12.15 -18.98 3.12
N VAL A 370 -13.04 -19.48 2.26
CA VAL A 370 -14.15 -20.36 2.66
C VAL A 370 -13.63 -21.74 3.11
N ASP A 371 -12.51 -22.19 2.52
CA ASP A 371 -11.89 -23.47 2.86
C ASP A 371 -11.49 -23.55 4.34
N ARG A 372 -10.87 -22.53 4.94
CA ARG A 372 -10.46 -22.60 6.37
C ARG A 372 -11.50 -22.10 7.36
N VAL A 373 -12.36 -21.16 6.97
CA VAL A 373 -13.40 -20.59 7.85
C VAL A 373 -14.62 -21.50 8.00
N PHE A 374 -14.89 -22.38 7.04
CA PHE A 374 -16.08 -23.24 7.08
C PHE A 374 -15.80 -24.74 7.03
N HIS A 375 -14.55 -25.19 6.82
CA HIS A 375 -14.25 -26.63 6.79
C HIS A 375 -13.62 -27.13 8.10
N ALA A 376 -13.98 -28.37 8.44
CA ALA A 376 -13.22 -29.19 9.38
C ALA A 376 -11.89 -29.60 8.72
N PRO A 377 -10.81 -29.82 9.49
CA PRO A 377 -9.48 -30.13 8.95
C PRO A 377 -9.37 -31.48 8.21
N GLU A 378 -10.46 -32.25 8.06
CA GLU A 378 -10.42 -33.67 7.69
C GLU A 378 -10.84 -34.00 6.24
N THR A 379 -10.97 -33.02 5.33
CA THR A 379 -11.32 -33.37 3.93
C THR A 379 -10.64 -32.47 2.90
N PRO A 380 -9.69 -32.97 2.08
CA PRO A 380 -9.08 -32.19 1.01
C PRO A 380 -10.07 -31.97 -0.15
N PRO A 381 -10.06 -30.78 -0.79
CA PRO A 381 -10.96 -30.48 -1.91
C PRO A 381 -10.52 -31.27 -3.14
N THR A 382 -11.34 -32.23 -3.56
CA THR A 382 -11.18 -32.95 -4.82
C THR A 382 -12.37 -32.70 -5.73
N THR A 383 -12.66 -31.45 -6.12
CA THR A 383 -13.54 -31.20 -7.28
C THR A 383 -13.30 -29.83 -7.94
N PRO A 384 -13.44 -29.71 -9.29
CA PRO A 384 -12.81 -28.64 -10.07
C PRO A 384 -13.51 -27.27 -10.01
N LYS A 385 -12.69 -26.26 -10.30
CA LYS A 385 -13.05 -24.85 -10.55
C LYS A 385 -14.15 -24.70 -11.60
N GLY A 386 -15.35 -24.32 -11.19
CA GLY A 386 -16.33 -23.73 -12.10
C GLY A 386 -17.75 -23.81 -11.60
N GLU A 387 -18.18 -22.87 -10.76
CA GLU A 387 -19.46 -22.14 -10.90
C GLU A 387 -19.66 -21.16 -9.75
N ARG A 388 -20.28 -20.01 -10.05
CA ARG A 388 -20.29 -18.81 -9.21
C ARG A 388 -21.16 -19.03 -7.97
N ILE A 389 -20.51 -19.08 -6.81
CA ILE A 389 -21.12 -19.12 -5.48
C ILE A 389 -22.04 -17.90 -5.29
N ARG A 390 -23.36 -18.08 -5.19
CA ARG A 390 -24.25 -17.05 -4.63
C ARG A 390 -24.09 -17.07 -3.11
N LYS A 391 -23.37 -16.07 -2.61
CA LYS A 391 -23.17 -15.80 -1.20
C LYS A 391 -24.28 -14.88 -0.69
N ASP A 392 -25.29 -15.43 -0.02
CA ASP A 392 -26.03 -14.66 0.97
C ASP A 392 -25.30 -14.81 2.31
N VAL A 393 -24.06 -14.29 2.37
CA VAL A 393 -23.42 -14.02 3.66
C VAL A 393 -24.19 -12.84 4.24
N VAL A 394 -25.29 -13.12 4.92
CA VAL A 394 -25.89 -12.17 5.85
C VAL A 394 -24.99 -12.20 7.09
N ALA A 395 -23.79 -11.63 6.96
CA ALA A 395 -23.05 -11.17 8.12
C ALA A 395 -23.85 -10.00 8.69
N LYS A 396 -24.83 -10.30 9.54
CA LYS A 396 -25.37 -9.28 10.44
C LYS A 396 -24.26 -8.98 11.44
N MET A 397 -23.35 -8.08 11.04
CA MET A 397 -22.58 -7.29 11.99
C MET A 397 -23.61 -6.43 12.72
N LEU A 398 -24.09 -6.89 13.87
CA LEU A 398 -24.89 -6.05 14.75
C LEU A 398 -23.92 -5.01 15.33
N LYS A 399 -23.85 -3.86 14.67
CA LYS A 399 -23.22 -2.65 15.18
C LYS A 399 -24.20 -2.01 16.14
N ASP A 400 -24.04 -2.26 17.43
CA ASP A 400 -24.77 -1.50 18.45
C ASP A 400 -23.78 -0.57 19.17
N ASP A 401 -24.00 0.74 18.99
CA ASP A 401 -23.52 1.85 19.84
C ASP A 401 -22.01 2.16 19.92
N GLY A 402 -21.23 1.84 18.88
CA GLY A 402 -19.84 2.31 18.76
C GLY A 402 -18.81 1.49 19.55
N THR A 403 -19.23 0.39 20.20
CA THR A 403 -18.35 -0.63 20.77
C THR A 403 -18.29 -1.84 19.83
N TYR A 404 -17.11 -2.14 19.29
CA TYR A 404 -16.96 -3.05 18.16
C TYR A 404 -16.87 -4.54 18.56
N THR A 405 -18.05 -5.18 18.63
CA THR A 405 -18.39 -6.58 18.24
C THR A 405 -17.62 -7.76 18.85
N THR A 406 -18.17 -8.35 19.92
CA THR A 406 -17.85 -9.68 20.48
C THR A 406 -18.79 -10.79 19.96
N TYR A 407 -19.62 -10.52 18.95
CA TYR A 407 -20.59 -11.47 18.38
C TYR A 407 -20.63 -11.37 16.84
N ILE A 408 -20.44 -12.51 16.18
CA ILE A 408 -20.54 -12.63 14.72
C ILE A 408 -21.32 -13.90 14.39
N LYS A 409 -22.44 -13.76 13.66
CA LYS A 409 -23.20 -14.88 13.12
C LYS A 409 -23.00 -14.97 11.61
N TYR A 410 -22.31 -16.02 11.17
CA TYR A 410 -22.24 -16.42 9.78
C TYR A 410 -23.36 -17.40 9.49
N THR A 411 -24.28 -17.01 8.61
CA THR A 411 -25.20 -17.97 7.99
C THR A 411 -24.63 -18.33 6.64
N TRP A 412 -24.28 -19.60 6.44
CA TRP A 412 -23.82 -20.10 5.17
C TRP A 412 -24.87 -21.06 4.62
N ILE A 413 -25.63 -20.55 3.64
CA ILE A 413 -26.45 -21.39 2.79
C ILE A 413 -25.46 -21.99 1.80
N GLU A 414 -25.07 -23.24 2.00
CA GLU A 414 -24.35 -23.98 0.96
C GLU A 414 -25.21 -23.88 -0.30
N PRO A 415 -24.74 -23.25 -1.39
CA PRO A 415 -25.39 -23.41 -2.68
C PRO A 415 -25.50 -24.91 -2.92
N TYR A 416 -26.59 -25.36 -3.53
CA TYR A 416 -26.85 -26.75 -3.90
C TYR A 416 -25.75 -27.32 -4.81
N TRP A 417 -24.59 -27.59 -4.23
CA TRP A 417 -23.66 -28.57 -4.70
C TRP A 417 -24.17 -29.82 -4.04
N TYR A 418 -24.66 -30.75 -4.85
CA TYR A 418 -24.83 -32.12 -4.41
C TYR A 418 -23.44 -32.64 -4.09
N THR A 419 -22.91 -32.30 -2.91
CA THR A 419 -21.80 -33.02 -2.34
C THR A 419 -22.36 -34.39 -2.07
N ILE A 420 -22.03 -35.32 -2.97
CA ILE A 420 -22.55 -36.67 -3.02
C ILE A 420 -22.15 -37.36 -1.71
N ASN A 421 -23.01 -37.33 -0.71
CA ASN A 421 -22.75 -38.07 0.52
C ASN A 421 -23.27 -39.51 0.42
N THR A 422 -24.33 -39.76 -0.37
CA THR A 422 -24.79 -41.12 -0.67
C THR A 422 -25.58 -41.16 -1.98
N LYS A 423 -25.15 -41.98 -2.94
CA LYS A 423 -25.98 -42.31 -4.12
C LYS A 423 -26.93 -43.44 -3.73
N HIS A 424 -28.23 -43.15 -3.70
CA HIS A 424 -29.24 -44.21 -3.56
C HIS A 424 -29.62 -44.71 -4.94
N THR A 425 -29.34 -45.99 -5.19
CA THR A 425 -29.68 -46.67 -6.43
C THR A 425 -31.02 -47.36 -6.24
N ILE A 426 -32.07 -46.86 -6.89
CA ILE A 426 -33.43 -47.41 -6.79
C ILE A 426 -33.75 -48.12 -8.10
N ASN A 427 -34.24 -49.35 -8.01
CA ASN A 427 -34.68 -50.11 -9.17
C ASN A 427 -36.21 -50.17 -9.21
N GLY A 428 -36.82 -49.67 -10.28
CA GLY A 428 -38.26 -49.72 -10.42
C GLY A 428 -38.82 -48.86 -11.54
N CYS A 429 -40.15 -48.89 -11.64
CA CYS A 429 -40.95 -47.99 -12.46
C CYS A 429 -41.25 -46.72 -11.66
N GLU A 430 -41.28 -45.56 -12.32
CA GLU A 430 -41.39 -44.27 -11.64
C GLU A 430 -42.60 -43.44 -12.11
N ILE A 431 -43.26 -42.81 -11.14
CA ILE A 431 -44.24 -41.74 -11.35
C ILE A 431 -43.90 -40.57 -10.42
N ALA A 432 -44.37 -39.36 -10.73
CA ALA A 432 -44.12 -38.20 -9.88
C ALA A 432 -45.33 -37.27 -9.83
N GLN A 433 -45.63 -36.69 -8.68
CA GLN A 433 -46.66 -35.65 -8.54
C GLN A 433 -45.98 -34.35 -8.10
N THR A 434 -46.19 -33.26 -8.82
CA THR A 434 -45.74 -31.95 -8.35
C THR A 434 -46.84 -31.27 -7.54
N VAL A 435 -46.43 -30.53 -6.50
CA VAL A 435 -47.31 -29.78 -5.60
C VAL A 435 -46.67 -28.44 -5.27
N LEU A 436 -47.48 -27.38 -5.27
CA LEU A 436 -47.07 -26.06 -4.77
C LEU A 436 -47.30 -26.01 -3.25
N ILE A 437 -46.26 -25.66 -2.49
CA ILE A 437 -46.39 -25.46 -1.05
C ILE A 437 -46.77 -24.00 -0.79
N SER A 438 -47.95 -23.77 -0.21
CA SER A 438 -48.49 -22.43 0.04
C SER A 438 -47.96 -21.78 1.32
N GLN A 439 -47.57 -22.60 2.31
CA GLN A 439 -47.08 -22.16 3.62
C GLN A 439 -45.87 -23.00 4.03
N SER A 440 -44.85 -22.35 4.59
CA SER A 440 -43.65 -23.05 5.03
C SER A 440 -43.95 -23.94 6.24
N GLY A 441 -43.23 -25.05 6.35
CA GLY A 441 -43.39 -25.94 7.50
C GLY A 441 -42.49 -27.17 7.43
N TRP A 442 -42.52 -27.95 8.50
CA TRP A 442 -41.82 -29.23 8.59
C TRP A 442 -42.75 -30.35 8.18
N LEU A 443 -42.48 -31.00 7.05
CA LEU A 443 -43.20 -32.18 6.59
C LEU A 443 -42.61 -33.43 7.26
N ALA A 444 -43.45 -34.19 7.95
CA ALA A 444 -43.02 -35.40 8.67
C ALA A 444 -43.44 -36.69 8.00
N GLU A 445 -44.63 -36.73 7.40
CA GLU A 445 -45.14 -37.90 6.69
C GLU A 445 -46.00 -37.54 5.48
N ILE A 446 -46.09 -38.46 4.54
CA ILE A 446 -46.97 -38.37 3.37
C ILE A 446 -47.90 -39.57 3.36
N GLY A 447 -49.20 -39.33 3.34
CA GLY A 447 -50.21 -40.37 3.16
C GLY A 447 -50.41 -40.63 1.67
N LEU A 448 -50.12 -41.84 1.22
CA LEU A 448 -50.29 -42.27 -0.18
C LEU A 448 -51.38 -43.34 -0.27
N TRP A 449 -52.34 -43.18 -1.19
CA TRP A 449 -53.43 -44.15 -1.34
C TRP A 449 -53.15 -45.24 -2.35
N PHE A 450 -53.23 -46.50 -1.92
CA PHE A 450 -53.16 -47.66 -2.80
C PHE A 450 -54.55 -48.24 -3.06
N SER A 451 -54.83 -48.51 -4.33
CA SER A 451 -56.02 -49.22 -4.80
C SER A 451 -55.75 -50.73 -4.98
N LYS A 452 -54.48 -51.10 -5.16
CA LYS A 452 -54.02 -52.48 -5.21
C LYS A 452 -52.59 -52.55 -4.69
N VAL A 453 -52.29 -53.58 -3.89
CA VAL A 453 -50.95 -53.88 -3.38
C VAL A 453 -50.52 -55.25 -3.94
N GLY A 454 -49.33 -55.32 -4.54
CA GLY A 454 -48.71 -56.56 -5.01
C GLY A 454 -48.04 -57.33 -3.87
N ALA A 455 -47.70 -58.61 -4.10
CA ALA A 455 -47.10 -59.47 -3.08
C ALA A 455 -45.69 -59.06 -2.64
N ASP A 456 -44.92 -58.43 -3.54
CA ASP A 456 -43.52 -58.05 -3.33
C ASP A 456 -43.20 -56.68 -3.97
N GLY A 457 -42.05 -56.12 -3.59
CA GLY A 457 -41.47 -54.88 -4.11
C GLY A 457 -41.73 -53.68 -3.21
N ALA A 458 -40.68 -53.14 -2.59
CA ALA A 458 -40.78 -51.92 -1.78
C ALA A 458 -41.24 -50.73 -2.63
N VAL A 459 -41.96 -49.79 -2.00
CA VAL A 459 -42.27 -48.50 -2.60
C VAL A 459 -41.35 -47.45 -1.96
N HIS A 460 -40.57 -46.79 -2.81
CA HIS A 460 -39.70 -45.69 -2.44
C HIS A 460 -40.38 -44.37 -2.75
N LEU A 461 -40.31 -43.42 -1.81
CA LEU A 461 -40.84 -42.08 -1.96
C LEU A 461 -39.72 -41.08 -1.72
N ALA A 462 -39.50 -40.19 -2.68
CA ALA A 462 -38.55 -39.10 -2.59
C ALA A 462 -39.24 -37.75 -2.81
N ILE A 463 -38.86 -36.76 -2.01
CA ILE A 463 -39.20 -35.36 -2.27
C ILE A 463 -38.02 -34.72 -2.99
N CYS A 464 -38.30 -34.10 -4.12
CA CYS A 464 -37.31 -33.47 -4.97
C CYS A 464 -37.70 -32.03 -5.30
N GLU A 465 -36.71 -31.21 -5.69
CA GLU A 465 -36.98 -29.94 -6.34
C GLU A 465 -37.60 -30.14 -7.73
N CYS A 466 -38.21 -29.08 -8.27
CA CYS A 466 -38.67 -29.03 -9.66
C CYS A 466 -37.78 -28.11 -10.50
N SER A 467 -37.74 -28.35 -11.81
CA SER A 467 -37.15 -27.43 -12.79
C SER A 467 -37.96 -26.12 -12.89
N GLU A 468 -37.42 -25.11 -13.56
CA GLU A 468 -38.15 -23.85 -13.84
C GLU A 468 -39.44 -24.10 -14.64
N THR A 469 -39.46 -25.14 -15.48
CA THR A 469 -40.64 -25.58 -16.25
C THR A 469 -41.63 -26.39 -15.42
N GLY A 470 -41.28 -26.75 -14.17
CA GLY A 470 -42.13 -27.49 -13.24
C GLY A 470 -41.98 -29.00 -13.32
N GLU A 471 -40.98 -29.52 -14.02
CA GLU A 471 -40.71 -30.96 -14.12
C GLU A 471 -39.96 -31.47 -12.87
N PRO A 472 -40.17 -32.73 -12.45
CA PRO A 472 -39.41 -33.35 -11.38
C PRO A 472 -37.90 -33.38 -11.65
N LEU A 473 -37.08 -33.07 -10.65
CA LEU A 473 -35.61 -33.26 -10.71
C LEU A 473 -35.15 -34.34 -9.72
N PRO A 474 -35.14 -35.63 -10.11
CA PRO A 474 -34.68 -36.75 -9.29
C PRO A 474 -33.31 -36.63 -8.64
N GLU A 475 -32.39 -35.98 -9.35
CA GLU A 475 -31.03 -35.73 -8.89
C GLU A 475 -30.99 -34.74 -7.72
N ARG A 476 -32.09 -34.01 -7.52
CA ARG A 476 -32.28 -32.96 -6.52
C ARG A 476 -33.19 -33.39 -5.38
N ALA A 477 -32.89 -34.53 -4.74
CA ALA A 477 -33.69 -35.06 -3.66
C ALA A 477 -33.36 -34.39 -2.32
N ILE A 478 -34.40 -33.93 -1.63
CA ILE A 478 -34.33 -33.27 -0.31
C ILE A 478 -34.49 -34.31 0.81
N ALA A 479 -35.35 -35.31 0.59
CA ALA A 479 -35.59 -36.38 1.52
C ALA A 479 -36.12 -37.62 0.83
N MET A 480 -35.91 -38.78 1.45
CA MET A 480 -36.35 -40.06 0.95
C MET A 480 -36.81 -40.96 2.10
N THR A 481 -37.80 -41.80 1.81
CA THR A 481 -38.26 -42.88 2.69
C THR A 481 -38.75 -44.05 1.86
N GLN A 482 -38.98 -45.20 2.49
CA GLN A 482 -39.50 -46.39 1.84
C GLN A 482 -40.45 -47.15 2.76
N VAL A 483 -41.39 -47.86 2.16
CA VAL A 483 -42.26 -48.81 2.84
C VAL A 483 -42.18 -50.15 2.12
N GLU A 484 -41.82 -51.19 2.88
CA GLU A 484 -41.74 -52.57 2.38
C GLU A 484 -43.13 -53.09 2.01
N ALA A 485 -43.20 -54.00 1.01
CA ALA A 485 -44.46 -54.55 0.51
C ALA A 485 -45.34 -55.17 1.62
N ALA A 486 -44.73 -55.81 2.62
CA ALA A 486 -45.42 -56.41 3.77
C ALA A 486 -46.16 -55.39 4.65
N ASN A 487 -45.79 -54.11 4.59
CA ASN A 487 -46.39 -53.01 5.34
C ASN A 487 -47.31 -52.13 4.49
N LEU A 488 -47.51 -52.48 3.21
CA LEU A 488 -48.46 -51.80 2.33
C LEU A 488 -49.85 -52.41 2.50
N SER A 489 -50.88 -51.56 2.46
CA SER A 489 -52.28 -51.97 2.49
C SER A 489 -53.09 -51.14 1.50
N THR A 490 -54.24 -51.66 1.06
CA THR A 490 -55.22 -50.84 0.33
C THR A 490 -55.75 -49.73 1.24
N GLY A 491 -55.85 -48.50 0.73
CA GLY A 491 -56.15 -47.31 1.54
C GLY A 491 -54.95 -46.39 1.71
N GLU A 492 -55.02 -45.48 2.67
CA GLU A 492 -53.94 -44.54 2.99
C GLU A 492 -52.81 -45.29 3.71
N VAL A 493 -51.60 -45.22 3.15
CA VAL A 493 -50.39 -45.71 3.79
C VAL A 493 -49.48 -44.53 4.10
N PRO A 494 -49.07 -44.32 5.36
CA PRO A 494 -48.18 -43.23 5.74
C PRO A 494 -46.72 -43.57 5.44
N PHE A 495 -46.07 -42.71 4.67
CA PHE A 495 -44.62 -42.72 4.41
C PHE A 495 -43.96 -41.71 5.34
N ARG A 496 -43.35 -42.21 6.43
CA ARG A 496 -42.70 -41.38 7.44
C ARG A 496 -41.25 -41.12 7.07
N PHE A 497 -40.82 -39.88 7.11
CA PHE A 497 -39.41 -39.54 6.92
C PHE A 497 -38.60 -39.83 8.18
N PRO A 498 -37.33 -40.29 8.06
CA PRO A 498 -36.44 -40.48 9.21
C PRO A 498 -36.24 -39.20 10.04
N GLN A 499 -36.26 -38.05 9.36
CA GLN A 499 -36.27 -36.72 9.95
C GLN A 499 -37.34 -35.88 9.25
N PRO A 500 -38.11 -35.03 9.96
CA PRO A 500 -38.95 -34.03 9.32
C PRO A 500 -38.15 -33.13 8.37
N VAL A 501 -38.79 -32.73 7.27
CA VAL A 501 -38.17 -32.03 6.14
C VAL A 501 -38.75 -30.63 6.07
N PHE A 502 -37.90 -29.62 6.11
CA PHE A 502 -38.36 -28.25 5.96
C PHE A 502 -38.69 -27.95 4.50
N LEU A 503 -39.91 -27.46 4.24
CA LEU A 503 -40.36 -27.02 2.92
C LEU A 503 -40.74 -25.54 2.96
N ASP A 504 -40.18 -24.75 2.05
CA ASP A 504 -40.50 -23.34 1.87
C ASP A 504 -41.83 -23.11 1.14
N ALA A 505 -42.57 -22.09 1.57
CA ALA A 505 -43.70 -21.52 0.84
C ALA A 505 -43.29 -20.95 -0.53
N GLY A 506 -44.20 -21.01 -1.49
CA GLY A 506 -44.04 -20.44 -2.83
C GLY A 506 -43.17 -21.27 -3.77
N LYS A 507 -42.58 -22.38 -3.30
CA LYS A 507 -41.83 -23.33 -4.13
C LYS A 507 -42.67 -24.54 -4.51
N ARG A 508 -42.43 -25.07 -5.71
CA ARG A 508 -42.97 -26.36 -6.15
C ARG A 508 -42.00 -27.47 -5.78
N TYR A 509 -42.53 -28.54 -5.21
CA TYR A 509 -41.77 -29.76 -4.94
C TYR A 509 -42.40 -30.91 -5.71
N SER A 510 -41.57 -31.89 -6.03
CA SER A 510 -42.00 -33.13 -6.68
C SER A 510 -41.94 -34.29 -5.70
N LEU A 511 -42.98 -35.10 -5.71
CA LEU A 511 -43.12 -36.34 -4.96
C LEU A 511 -42.90 -37.49 -5.93
N VAL A 512 -41.68 -38.02 -5.97
CA VAL A 512 -41.31 -39.08 -6.89
C VAL A 512 -41.46 -40.43 -6.20
N ILE A 513 -42.24 -41.31 -6.82
CA ILE A 513 -42.56 -42.64 -6.32
C ILE A 513 -41.92 -43.66 -7.26
N ALA A 514 -41.13 -44.56 -6.71
CA ALA A 514 -40.45 -45.61 -7.45
C ALA A 514 -40.72 -46.98 -6.82
N THR A 515 -41.04 -47.98 -7.63
CA THR A 515 -41.23 -49.36 -7.14
C THR A 515 -40.98 -50.40 -8.22
N GLY A 516 -40.42 -51.55 -7.82
CA GLY A 516 -40.36 -52.75 -8.67
C GLY A 516 -41.56 -53.68 -8.52
N GLY A 517 -42.49 -53.39 -7.60
CA GLY A 517 -43.66 -54.22 -7.30
C GLY A 517 -44.90 -53.85 -8.11
N ASN A 518 -45.83 -54.80 -8.27
CA ASN A 518 -47.10 -54.59 -8.99
C ASN A 518 -48.14 -53.88 -8.12
N HIS A 519 -47.87 -52.62 -7.78
CA HIS A 519 -48.70 -51.76 -6.94
C HIS A 519 -49.46 -50.72 -7.78
N SER A 520 -50.70 -50.42 -7.39
CA SER A 520 -51.50 -49.37 -8.02
C SER A 520 -51.90 -48.28 -7.03
N VAL A 521 -51.63 -47.03 -7.40
CA VAL A 521 -52.03 -45.83 -6.64
C VAL A 521 -53.41 -45.35 -7.05
N THR A 522 -54.10 -44.67 -6.14
CA THR A 522 -55.43 -44.10 -6.38
C THR A 522 -55.31 -42.71 -6.98
N LEU A 523 -56.11 -42.42 -8.01
CA LEU A 523 -56.16 -41.13 -8.68
C LEU A 523 -57.40 -40.33 -8.28
N VAL A 524 -57.32 -39.00 -8.39
CA VAL A 524 -58.44 -38.06 -8.25
C VAL A 524 -58.70 -37.39 -9.61
N GLN A 525 -59.96 -37.10 -9.92
CA GLN A 525 -60.36 -36.43 -11.16
C GLN A 525 -60.26 -34.91 -11.00
N GLY A 526 -59.78 -34.24 -12.06
CA GLY A 526 -59.58 -32.80 -12.07
C GLY A 526 -58.15 -32.40 -11.70
N THR A 527 -57.87 -31.10 -11.78
CA THR A 527 -56.64 -30.47 -11.29
C THR A 527 -56.88 -29.95 -9.88
N GLU A 528 -56.91 -30.86 -8.92
CA GLU A 528 -57.13 -30.53 -7.49
C GLU A 528 -55.92 -29.78 -6.91
N TYR A 529 -54.73 -29.95 -7.50
CA TYR A 529 -53.54 -29.22 -7.12
C TYR A 529 -53.32 -27.97 -7.98
N ILE A 530 -53.46 -26.79 -7.38
CA ILE A 530 -53.14 -25.52 -8.03
C ILE A 530 -51.65 -25.51 -8.37
N GLN A 531 -51.33 -25.49 -9.67
CA GLN A 531 -49.97 -25.60 -10.22
C GLN A 531 -49.24 -26.92 -9.89
N GLY A 532 -49.97 -27.99 -9.58
CA GLY A 532 -49.46 -29.35 -9.52
C GLY A 532 -49.78 -30.13 -10.79
N THR A 533 -48.95 -31.10 -11.14
CA THR A 533 -49.19 -31.99 -12.29
C THR A 533 -48.63 -33.37 -11.99
N LEU A 534 -49.41 -34.39 -12.34
CA LEU A 534 -48.94 -35.78 -12.34
C LEU A 534 -48.06 -36.02 -13.56
N PHE A 535 -46.88 -36.58 -13.36
CA PHE A 535 -45.93 -36.96 -14.39
C PHE A 535 -45.76 -38.48 -14.43
N LYS A 536 -45.64 -39.00 -15.64
CA LYS A 536 -45.30 -40.40 -15.91
C LYS A 536 -43.90 -40.45 -16.50
N SER A 537 -43.07 -41.33 -15.95
CA SER A 537 -41.74 -41.56 -16.54
C SER A 537 -41.88 -42.53 -17.71
N THR A 538 -41.39 -42.14 -18.89
CA THR A 538 -41.36 -43.03 -20.06
C THR A 538 -40.06 -43.82 -20.10
N ASP A 539 -38.92 -43.12 -19.91
CA ASP A 539 -37.57 -43.70 -20.03
C ASP A 539 -36.67 -43.43 -18.79
N GLY A 540 -37.26 -43.00 -17.66
CA GLY A 540 -36.51 -42.59 -16.45
C GLY A 540 -35.99 -41.15 -16.48
N ASP A 541 -35.72 -40.62 -17.67
CA ASP A 541 -35.09 -39.30 -17.87
C ASP A 541 -36.07 -38.25 -18.42
N TYR A 542 -37.18 -38.70 -19.02
CA TYR A 542 -38.24 -37.85 -19.57
C TYR A 542 -39.57 -38.05 -18.83
N TYR A 543 -40.05 -36.96 -18.22
CA TYR A 543 -41.33 -36.90 -17.52
C TYR A 543 -42.41 -36.32 -18.45
N GLN A 544 -43.44 -37.10 -18.74
CA GLN A 544 -44.59 -36.65 -19.53
C GLN A 544 -45.74 -36.20 -18.61
N PRO A 545 -46.26 -34.97 -18.76
CA PRO A 545 -47.34 -34.47 -17.93
C PRO A 545 -48.66 -35.17 -18.27
N HIS A 546 -49.43 -35.47 -17.23
CA HIS A 546 -50.76 -36.02 -17.32
C HIS A 546 -51.78 -34.93 -16.95
N THR A 547 -52.68 -34.58 -17.86
CA THR A 547 -53.51 -33.37 -17.71
C THR A 547 -54.82 -33.57 -16.96
N ASN A 548 -55.30 -34.82 -16.81
CA ASN A 548 -56.70 -35.08 -16.41
C ASN A 548 -56.85 -35.70 -15.01
N TYR A 549 -55.76 -36.10 -14.37
CA TYR A 549 -55.76 -36.79 -13.09
C TYR A 549 -54.57 -36.35 -12.26
N ASP A 550 -54.79 -36.23 -10.95
CA ASP A 550 -53.76 -36.05 -9.94
C ASP A 550 -53.71 -37.27 -9.02
N LEU A 551 -52.59 -37.43 -8.33
CA LEU A 551 -52.43 -38.49 -7.35
C LEU A 551 -53.17 -38.17 -6.04
N LYS A 552 -53.87 -39.15 -5.46
CA LYS A 552 -54.51 -38.97 -4.15
C LYS A 552 -53.48 -39.06 -3.01
N LEU A 553 -53.19 -37.92 -2.38
CA LEU A 553 -52.24 -37.84 -1.26
C LEU A 553 -52.65 -36.87 -0.15
N SER A 554 -52.01 -37.07 1.01
CA SER A 554 -52.03 -36.18 2.17
C SER A 554 -50.61 -35.77 2.52
N LEU A 555 -50.37 -34.49 2.78
CA LEU A 555 -49.10 -33.99 3.34
C LEU A 555 -49.32 -33.64 4.81
N TYR A 556 -48.64 -34.37 5.70
CA TYR A 556 -48.73 -34.19 7.14
C TYR A 556 -47.54 -33.38 7.66
N PHE A 557 -47.83 -32.16 8.09
CA PHE A 557 -46.86 -31.25 8.66
C PHE A 557 -46.86 -31.32 10.19
N CYS A 558 -45.74 -30.94 10.79
CA CYS A 558 -45.63 -30.76 12.22
C CYS A 558 -46.44 -29.54 12.68
N GLN A 559 -47.34 -29.75 13.63
CA GLN A 559 -48.02 -28.71 14.39
C GLN A 559 -47.46 -28.70 15.82
N PHE A 560 -46.73 -27.65 16.17
CA PHE A 560 -46.03 -27.53 17.45
C PHE A 560 -47.00 -27.20 18.58
N ARG A 561 -46.78 -27.84 19.74
CA ARG A 561 -47.66 -27.70 20.91
C ARG A 561 -47.52 -26.36 21.59
N GLU A 562 -46.28 -25.86 21.66
CA GLU A 562 -45.90 -24.63 22.35
C GLU A 562 -45.19 -23.67 21.39
N ASN A 563 -45.38 -22.36 21.58
CA ASN A 563 -44.74 -21.33 20.75
C ASN A 563 -43.31 -20.97 21.20
N ARG A 564 -42.93 -21.40 22.40
CA ARG A 564 -41.59 -21.20 22.96
C ARG A 564 -41.19 -22.42 23.78
N VAL A 565 -40.06 -23.04 23.44
CA VAL A 565 -39.51 -24.19 24.15
C VAL A 565 -38.04 -23.96 24.43
N THR A 566 -37.62 -24.22 25.66
CA THR A 566 -36.20 -24.14 26.06
C THR A 566 -35.73 -25.52 26.48
N VAL A 567 -34.60 -25.96 25.92
CA VAL A 567 -34.01 -27.28 26.20
C VAL A 567 -32.57 -27.16 26.64
N GLY A 568 -32.20 -27.91 27.69
CA GLY A 568 -30.81 -27.99 28.17
C GLY A 568 -29.92 -28.78 27.22
N LEU A 569 -28.73 -28.26 26.98
CA LEU A 569 -27.65 -28.91 26.24
C LEU A 569 -26.54 -29.32 27.21
N ASN A 570 -25.70 -30.28 26.81
CA ASN A 570 -24.53 -30.64 27.61
C ASN A 570 -23.66 -29.40 27.84
N PRO A 571 -23.21 -29.16 29.08
CA PRO A 571 -22.37 -28.01 29.40
C PRO A 571 -21.00 -28.14 28.71
N ILE A 572 -20.31 -27.01 28.57
CA ILE A 572 -18.92 -26.99 28.10
C ILE A 572 -18.00 -26.54 29.23
N SER A 573 -16.84 -27.16 29.36
CA SER A 573 -15.81 -26.77 30.32
C SER A 573 -14.46 -26.57 29.63
N LEU A 574 -13.69 -25.64 30.17
CA LEU A 574 -12.32 -25.38 29.77
C LEU A 574 -11.50 -25.13 31.03
N ALA A 575 -10.43 -25.90 31.21
CA ALA A 575 -9.47 -25.65 32.27
C ALA A 575 -8.91 -24.24 32.11
N GLU A 576 -8.69 -23.55 33.23
CA GLU A 576 -8.19 -22.17 33.24
C GLU A 576 -9.14 -21.12 32.61
N GLY A 577 -10.42 -21.45 32.41
CA GLY A 577 -11.48 -20.48 32.14
C GLY A 577 -11.80 -20.22 30.67
N ILE A 578 -13.05 -19.88 30.39
CA ILE A 578 -13.59 -19.65 29.03
C ILE A 578 -13.65 -18.15 28.73
N CYS A 579 -13.00 -17.72 27.65
CA CYS A 579 -13.05 -16.34 27.16
C CYS A 579 -13.97 -16.18 25.94
N ALA A 580 -14.07 -17.23 25.11
CA ALA A 580 -14.82 -17.19 23.87
C ALA A 580 -15.47 -18.53 23.53
N LEU A 581 -16.55 -18.48 22.75
CA LEU A 581 -17.29 -19.63 22.24
C LEU A 581 -17.36 -19.55 20.70
N ASP A 582 -17.19 -20.69 20.03
CA ASP A 582 -17.37 -20.83 18.59
C ASP A 582 -18.25 -22.04 18.30
N LEU A 583 -19.46 -21.79 17.82
CA LEU A 583 -20.43 -22.81 17.45
C LEU A 583 -20.49 -22.94 15.94
N LEU A 584 -20.42 -24.15 15.42
CA LEU A 584 -20.77 -24.52 14.05
C LEU A 584 -21.82 -25.63 14.10
N ALA A 585 -23.03 -25.41 13.59
CA ALA A 585 -24.07 -26.44 13.60
C ALA A 585 -24.99 -26.34 12.37
N PRO A 586 -25.57 -27.47 11.89
CA PRO A 586 -26.68 -27.41 10.97
C PRO A 586 -27.91 -26.85 11.71
N TRP A 587 -28.44 -25.76 11.17
CA TRP A 587 -29.40 -24.91 11.85
C TRP A 587 -30.38 -24.37 10.81
N THR A 588 -31.67 -24.60 11.03
CA THR A 588 -32.73 -24.09 10.17
C THR A 588 -33.56 -23.07 10.93
N GLU A 589 -33.54 -21.82 10.48
CA GLU A 589 -34.28 -20.70 11.08
C GLU A 589 -35.23 -20.10 10.04
N PRO A 590 -36.47 -20.59 9.95
CA PRO A 590 -37.47 -20.02 9.05
C PRO A 590 -37.75 -18.56 9.37
N ALA A 591 -38.22 -17.81 8.37
CA ALA A 591 -38.61 -16.41 8.54
C ALA A 591 -39.63 -16.26 9.69
N SER A 592 -39.47 -15.21 10.50
CA SER A 592 -40.31 -14.92 11.67
C SER A 592 -40.23 -15.94 12.82
N THR A 593 -39.23 -16.83 12.81
CA THR A 593 -38.86 -17.66 13.97
C THR A 593 -37.49 -17.25 14.50
N SER A 594 -37.13 -17.69 15.70
CA SER A 594 -35.80 -17.45 16.27
C SER A 594 -35.35 -18.64 17.10
N LEU A 595 -34.11 -19.05 16.89
CA LEU A 595 -33.43 -19.99 17.75
C LEU A 595 -32.29 -19.24 18.45
N VAL A 596 -32.24 -19.32 19.77
CA VAL A 596 -31.24 -18.59 20.56
C VAL A 596 -30.51 -19.59 21.43
N LEU A 597 -29.19 -19.66 21.27
CA LEU A 597 -28.34 -20.35 22.23
C LEU A 597 -28.14 -19.43 23.43
N GLU A 598 -28.37 -19.95 24.63
CA GLU A 598 -28.11 -19.25 25.88
C GLU A 598 -27.10 -20.05 26.68
N TYR A 599 -26.26 -19.34 27.42
CA TYR A 599 -25.29 -19.92 28.33
C TYR A 599 -25.48 -19.35 29.73
N GLN A 600 -25.02 -20.10 30.72
CA GLN A 600 -24.92 -19.64 32.09
C GLN A 600 -23.50 -19.92 32.55
N ALA A 601 -22.72 -18.85 32.74
CA ALA A 601 -21.39 -18.92 33.31
C ALA A 601 -21.46 -19.38 34.76
N ASP A 602 -20.55 -20.26 35.16
CA ASP A 602 -20.44 -20.71 36.54
C ASP A 602 -20.30 -19.51 37.51
N GLY A 603 -20.95 -19.61 38.67
CA GLY A 603 -20.98 -18.55 39.68
C GLY A 603 -21.91 -17.36 39.41
N THR A 604 -22.49 -17.19 38.21
CA THR A 604 -23.37 -16.04 37.90
C THR A 604 -24.85 -16.28 38.21
N GLY A 605 -25.31 -17.54 38.17
CA GLY A 605 -26.72 -17.92 38.36
C GLY A 605 -27.70 -17.41 37.29
N THR A 606 -27.23 -16.67 36.29
CA THR A 606 -28.07 -15.97 35.30
C THR A 606 -27.86 -16.55 33.91
N TRP A 607 -28.96 -16.79 33.18
CA TRP A 607 -28.90 -17.23 31.79
C TRP A 607 -28.79 -16.02 30.86
N VAL A 608 -27.80 -16.07 29.98
CA VAL A 608 -27.43 -14.98 29.08
C VAL A 608 -27.50 -15.49 27.64
N PRO A 609 -28.15 -14.77 26.71
CA PRO A 609 -28.16 -15.18 25.31
C PRO A 609 -26.79 -14.96 24.66
N VAL A 610 -26.38 -15.87 23.78
CA VAL A 610 -25.24 -15.68 22.87
C VAL A 610 -25.68 -14.71 21.78
N ALA A 611 -25.53 -13.41 22.07
CA ALA A 611 -25.98 -12.28 21.26
C ALA A 611 -24.97 -11.12 21.38
N GLY A 612 -25.19 -10.03 20.65
CA GLY A 612 -24.35 -8.83 20.80
C GLY A 612 -24.41 -8.25 22.21
N ASN A 613 -23.28 -7.73 22.71
CA ASN A 613 -23.15 -7.01 23.99
C ASN A 613 -23.53 -7.82 25.25
N THR A 614 -23.46 -9.13 25.18
CA THR A 614 -23.72 -10.00 26.35
C THR A 614 -22.50 -10.78 26.84
N SER A 615 -21.32 -10.53 26.25
CA SER A 615 -20.08 -11.26 26.56
C SER A 615 -19.54 -11.00 27.97
N ASP A 616 -20.05 -9.98 28.66
CA ASP A 616 -19.61 -9.58 29.99
C ASP A 616 -19.67 -10.72 31.02
N ALA A 617 -20.60 -11.67 30.85
CA ALA A 617 -20.70 -12.83 31.73
C ALA A 617 -19.49 -13.80 31.60
N LEU A 618 -18.64 -13.64 30.59
CA LEU A 618 -17.39 -14.38 30.41
C LEU A 618 -16.15 -13.63 30.95
N HIS A 619 -16.26 -12.38 31.40
CA HIS A 619 -15.10 -11.58 31.85
C HIS A 619 -14.42 -12.15 33.11
N ASN A 620 -15.12 -12.97 33.91
CA ASN A 620 -14.52 -13.66 35.04
C ASN A 620 -13.86 -15.00 34.66
N LEU A 621 -13.72 -15.29 33.36
CA LEU A 621 -13.14 -16.52 32.82
C LEU A 621 -13.71 -17.79 33.49
N PRO A 622 -15.04 -18.01 33.41
CA PRO A 622 -15.67 -19.15 34.06
C PRO A 622 -15.11 -20.47 33.53
N ALA A 623 -14.79 -21.42 34.41
CA ALA A 623 -14.27 -22.74 34.03
C ALA A 623 -15.31 -23.62 33.30
N MET A 624 -16.59 -23.31 33.49
CA MET A 624 -17.71 -24.05 32.92
C MET A 624 -18.84 -23.10 32.53
N CYS A 625 -19.49 -23.42 31.41
CA CYS A 625 -20.72 -22.77 30.96
C CYS A 625 -21.80 -23.84 30.74
N ASN A 626 -22.91 -23.73 31.47
CA ASN A 626 -24.12 -24.50 31.16
C ASN A 626 -24.75 -23.94 29.88
N LEU A 627 -25.33 -24.81 29.06
CA LEU A 627 -25.86 -24.43 27.76
C LEU A 627 -27.33 -24.81 27.64
N ARG A 628 -28.11 -24.00 26.93
CA ARG A 628 -29.48 -24.33 26.55
C ARG A 628 -29.84 -23.68 25.21
N ALA A 629 -30.73 -24.30 24.47
CA ALA A 629 -31.30 -23.75 23.25
C ALA A 629 -32.76 -23.33 23.48
N THR A 630 -33.10 -22.11 23.11
CA THR A 630 -34.47 -21.58 23.18
C THR A 630 -35.03 -21.42 21.77
N PHE A 631 -36.03 -22.23 21.45
CA PHE A 631 -36.81 -22.20 20.21
C PHE A 631 -37.99 -21.26 20.39
N VAL A 632 -38.14 -20.30 19.47
CA VAL A 632 -39.26 -19.35 19.42
C VAL A 632 -39.85 -19.38 18.03
N GLY A 633 -41.17 -19.59 17.93
CA GLY A 633 -41.88 -19.63 16.67
C GLY A 633 -43.39 -19.57 16.87
N THR A 634 -44.12 -20.18 15.95
CA THR A 634 -45.57 -20.33 15.99
C THR A 634 -45.93 -21.81 16.04
N LYS A 635 -47.22 -22.11 16.25
CA LYS A 635 -47.72 -23.49 16.18
C LYS A 635 -47.46 -24.16 14.82
N ASP A 636 -47.35 -23.36 13.76
CA ASP A 636 -47.20 -23.88 12.40
C ASP A 636 -45.75 -23.91 11.90
N LEU A 637 -44.85 -23.21 12.59
CA LEU A 637 -43.49 -22.97 12.12
C LEU A 637 -42.54 -22.77 13.31
N MET A 638 -41.52 -23.61 13.39
CA MET A 638 -40.46 -23.54 14.40
C MET A 638 -39.08 -23.65 13.77
N PRO A 639 -38.03 -23.15 14.43
CA PRO A 639 -36.66 -23.43 14.02
C PRO A 639 -36.26 -24.86 14.40
N GLY A 640 -35.22 -25.38 13.76
CA GLY A 640 -34.67 -26.70 14.00
C GLY A 640 -33.16 -26.69 14.21
N LEU A 641 -32.68 -27.53 15.14
CA LEU A 641 -31.26 -27.68 15.47
C LEU A 641 -30.84 -29.13 15.26
N GLU A 642 -29.79 -29.36 14.49
CA GLU A 642 -29.24 -30.70 14.31
C GLU A 642 -28.00 -30.90 15.19
N LEU A 643 -27.99 -31.98 15.95
CA LEU A 643 -26.91 -32.33 16.87
C LEU A 643 -25.75 -33.04 16.15
N PRO A 644 -25.98 -34.04 15.26
CA PRO A 644 -24.95 -34.61 14.39
C PRO A 644 -24.23 -33.57 13.54
N GLY A 645 -22.90 -33.63 13.51
CA GLY A 645 -22.08 -32.71 12.72
C GLY A 645 -22.01 -31.28 13.27
N SER A 646 -22.55 -31.04 14.47
CA SER A 646 -22.31 -29.79 15.21
C SER A 646 -20.97 -29.83 15.94
N ARG A 647 -20.37 -28.66 16.13
CA ARG A 647 -19.09 -28.46 16.80
C ARG A 647 -19.17 -27.19 17.63
N LEU A 648 -19.03 -27.33 18.93
CA LEU A 648 -18.91 -26.22 19.86
C LEU A 648 -17.50 -26.22 20.44
N ARG A 649 -16.85 -25.06 20.36
CA ARG A 649 -15.52 -24.83 20.92
C ARG A 649 -15.59 -23.81 22.05
N ALA A 650 -15.04 -24.14 23.19
CA ALA A 650 -14.69 -23.19 24.24
C ALA A 650 -13.21 -22.85 24.12
N GLN A 651 -12.89 -21.57 24.16
CA GLN A 651 -11.60 -21.05 23.77
C GLN A 651 -11.10 -20.01 24.77
N ARG A 652 -9.79 -20.04 25.02
CA ARG A 652 -9.08 -18.99 25.74
C ARG A 652 -7.79 -18.62 25.00
N PRO A 653 -7.65 -17.37 24.52
CA PRO A 653 -6.39 -16.89 23.96
C PRO A 653 -5.28 -16.98 24.99
N ASP A 654 -4.07 -17.25 24.53
CA ASP A 654 -2.86 -17.06 25.31
C ASP A 654 -2.56 -15.56 25.50
N VAL A 655 -1.63 -15.27 26.40
CA VAL A 655 -1.20 -13.90 26.74
C VAL A 655 0.06 -13.48 26.00
N ASP A 656 0.67 -14.38 25.24
CA ASP A 656 1.79 -14.10 24.35
C ASP A 656 1.63 -14.79 22.99
N PHE A 657 2.36 -14.27 22.00
CA PHE A 657 2.53 -14.95 20.72
C PHE A 657 3.92 -14.70 20.16
N LEU A 658 4.37 -15.64 19.33
CA LEU A 658 5.59 -15.55 18.55
C LEU A 658 5.27 -16.01 17.13
N HIS A 659 5.31 -15.08 16.19
CA HIS A 659 5.19 -15.34 14.76
C HIS A 659 6.55 -15.28 14.08
N LEU A 660 6.77 -16.21 13.16
CA LEU A 660 7.90 -16.21 12.24
C LEU A 660 7.40 -16.20 10.81
N SER A 661 7.93 -15.29 9.99
CA SER A 661 7.71 -15.32 8.56
C SER A 661 8.48 -16.46 7.91
N THR A 662 8.06 -16.84 6.70
CA THR A 662 8.93 -17.59 5.78
C THR A 662 10.18 -16.78 5.44
N MET A 663 11.22 -17.45 4.92
CA MET A 663 12.48 -16.80 4.55
C MET A 663 12.27 -15.82 3.40
N ARG A 664 12.65 -14.56 3.61
CA ARG A 664 12.68 -13.54 2.57
C ARG A 664 14.07 -13.47 1.96
N THR A 665 14.15 -13.38 0.63
CA THR A 665 15.42 -13.21 -0.12
C THR A 665 15.35 -11.98 -1.00
N LEU A 666 16.20 -11.00 -0.71
CA LEU A 666 16.34 -9.77 -1.50
C LEU A 666 17.19 -10.02 -2.76
N SER A 667 16.95 -9.22 -3.81
CA SER A 667 17.76 -9.25 -5.04
C SER A 667 19.12 -8.57 -4.87
N THR A 668 19.22 -7.64 -3.93
CA THR A 668 20.45 -6.93 -3.53
C THR A 668 20.48 -6.85 -2.00
N PRO A 669 21.63 -7.04 -1.34
CA PRO A 669 21.74 -6.84 0.10
C PRO A 669 21.31 -5.41 0.50
N SER A 670 20.56 -5.27 1.59
CA SER A 670 20.13 -3.97 2.13
C SER A 670 20.48 -3.82 3.60
N ALA A 671 20.92 -2.62 3.98
CA ALA A 671 21.20 -2.22 5.36
C ALA A 671 20.14 -1.23 5.88
N ASP A 672 19.05 -0.99 5.15
CA ASP A 672 17.94 -0.11 5.55
C ASP A 672 16.62 -0.85 5.28
N ILE A 673 16.04 -1.42 6.35
CA ILE A 673 14.82 -2.22 6.24
C ILE A 673 13.78 -1.66 7.21
N ASP A 674 12.61 -1.32 6.69
CA ASP A 674 11.45 -0.93 7.49
C ASP A 674 10.42 -2.06 7.50
N VAL A 675 10.00 -2.50 8.69
CA VAL A 675 8.86 -3.40 8.87
C VAL A 675 7.69 -2.62 9.47
N ILE A 676 6.58 -2.58 8.75
CA ILE A 676 5.36 -1.85 9.09
C ILE A 676 4.30 -2.86 9.53
N LEU A 677 3.81 -2.74 10.76
CA LEU A 677 2.67 -3.50 11.26
C LEU A 677 1.47 -2.59 11.44
N LEU A 678 0.29 -3.07 11.04
CA LEU A 678 -0.99 -2.52 11.46
C LEU A 678 -1.53 -3.36 12.60
N LEU A 679 -1.80 -2.75 13.75
CA LEU A 679 -2.26 -3.40 14.96
C LEU A 679 -3.67 -2.91 15.30
N ASP A 680 -4.64 -3.81 15.37
CA ASP A 680 -6.02 -3.50 15.79
C ASP A 680 -6.19 -3.79 17.28
N ASP A 681 -6.88 -2.90 18.01
CA ASP A 681 -7.07 -2.92 19.47
C ASP A 681 -5.75 -2.86 20.26
N TYR A 682 -4.71 -2.24 19.71
CA TYR A 682 -3.45 -2.10 20.43
C TYR A 682 -3.51 -0.97 21.47
N ASP A 683 -3.40 -1.32 22.75
CA ASP A 683 -3.23 -0.38 23.85
C ASP A 683 -1.81 -0.52 24.45
N PRO A 684 -0.95 0.52 24.35
CA PRO A 684 0.40 0.47 24.90
C PRO A 684 0.47 0.33 26.43
N ALA A 685 -0.63 0.53 27.16
CA ALA A 685 -0.67 0.30 28.61
C ALA A 685 -0.73 -1.19 28.98
N HIS A 686 -1.33 -2.00 28.10
CA HIS A 686 -1.60 -3.41 28.35
C HIS A 686 -0.80 -4.35 27.43
N HIS A 687 -0.36 -3.85 26.27
CA HIS A 687 0.21 -4.66 25.20
C HIS A 687 1.67 -4.33 24.91
N THR A 688 2.40 -5.35 24.46
CA THR A 688 3.70 -5.18 23.82
C THR A 688 3.67 -5.80 22.42
N CYS A 689 4.41 -5.20 21.48
CA CYS A 689 4.62 -5.72 20.14
C CYS A 689 6.04 -5.38 19.70
N VAL A 690 6.89 -6.39 19.58
CA VAL A 690 8.31 -6.28 19.25
C VAL A 690 8.56 -7.00 17.92
N VAL A 691 9.23 -6.30 17.01
CA VAL A 691 9.65 -6.86 15.72
C VAL A 691 11.17 -7.02 15.73
N LYS A 692 11.64 -8.17 15.24
CA LYS A 692 13.06 -8.46 15.02
C LYS A 692 13.28 -9.02 13.63
N LEU A 693 14.48 -8.82 13.08
CA LEU A 693 14.95 -9.51 11.88
C LEU A 693 15.90 -10.63 12.28
N ILE A 694 15.76 -11.80 11.67
CA ILE A 694 16.64 -12.95 11.88
C ILE A 694 17.42 -13.22 10.58
N ASP A 695 18.74 -13.12 10.62
CA ASP A 695 19.64 -13.55 9.53
C ASP A 695 20.56 -14.66 10.07
N GLY A 696 20.36 -15.90 9.61
CA GLY A 696 21.01 -17.08 10.17
C GLY A 696 20.68 -17.25 11.65
N GLU A 697 21.70 -17.16 12.51
CA GLU A 697 21.57 -17.22 13.98
C GLU A 697 21.49 -15.83 14.64
N THR A 698 21.63 -14.74 13.87
CA THR A 698 21.70 -13.38 14.42
C THR A 698 20.32 -12.73 14.43
N GLU A 699 19.91 -12.20 15.60
CA GLU A 699 18.71 -11.37 15.74
C GLU A 699 19.07 -9.88 15.79
N TYR A 700 18.48 -9.08 14.89
CA TYR A 700 18.58 -7.62 14.91
C TYR A 700 17.35 -7.01 15.58
N THR A 701 17.58 -6.01 16.43
CA THR A 701 16.53 -5.21 17.04
C THR A 701 16.48 -3.83 16.38
N GLY A 702 15.28 -3.38 16.01
CA GLY A 702 15.08 -2.11 15.33
C GLY A 702 14.56 -1.02 16.26
N THR A 703 14.47 0.20 15.74
CA THR A 703 13.85 1.34 16.42
C THR A 703 12.40 1.46 16.00
N VAL A 704 11.47 1.45 16.96
CA VAL A 704 10.02 1.46 16.69
C VAL A 704 9.48 2.89 16.75
N THR A 705 8.69 3.26 15.75
CA THR A 705 7.85 4.46 15.74
C THR A 705 6.38 4.06 15.66
N THR A 706 5.57 4.54 16.59
CA THR A 706 4.14 4.23 16.68
C THR A 706 3.30 5.42 16.25
N THR A 707 2.27 5.20 15.43
CA THR A 707 1.32 6.24 15.00
C THR A 707 -0.10 5.69 15.04
N ALA A 708 -1.01 6.35 15.76
CA ALA A 708 -2.43 6.04 15.68
C ALA A 708 -2.99 6.48 14.32
N LEU A 709 -3.59 5.55 13.57
CA LEU A 709 -4.24 5.85 12.29
C LEU A 709 -5.72 6.19 12.48
N ASP A 710 -6.38 5.50 13.40
CA ASP A 710 -7.76 5.73 13.79
C ASP A 710 -8.01 5.30 15.25
N ASP A 711 -9.26 5.22 15.69
CA ASP A 711 -9.67 4.89 17.06
C ASP A 711 -9.29 3.48 17.54
N ARG A 712 -8.92 2.57 16.63
CA ARG A 712 -8.66 1.16 16.93
C ARG A 712 -7.38 0.63 16.29
N THR A 713 -6.88 1.29 15.25
CA THR A 713 -5.75 0.85 14.42
C THR A 713 -4.53 1.71 14.69
N THR A 714 -3.47 1.04 15.12
CA THR A 714 -2.18 1.64 15.43
C THR A 714 -1.14 1.09 14.46
N ARG A 715 -0.39 1.98 13.80
CA ARG A 715 0.71 1.61 12.92
C ARG A 715 2.03 1.61 13.69
N HIS A 716 2.73 0.49 13.68
CA HIS A 716 4.11 0.35 14.17
C HIS A 716 5.06 0.28 12.97
N VAL A 717 5.99 1.22 12.88
CA VAL A 717 7.08 1.18 11.90
C VAL A 717 8.36 0.86 12.66
N THR A 718 8.95 -0.30 12.39
CA THR A 718 10.23 -0.70 12.99
C THR A 718 11.33 -0.56 11.94
N HIS A 719 12.25 0.36 12.20
CA HIS A 719 13.39 0.61 11.33
C HIS A 719 14.60 -0.23 11.77
N PHE A 720 15.24 -0.92 10.84
CA PHE A 720 16.42 -1.76 11.08
C PHE A 720 17.60 -1.29 10.23
N SER A 721 18.79 -1.32 10.84
CA SER A 721 20.07 -1.09 10.15
C SER A 721 21.02 -2.30 10.29
N PRO A 722 20.70 -3.46 9.69
CA PRO A 722 21.45 -4.69 9.90
C PRO A 722 22.78 -4.68 9.14
N ASN A 723 23.87 -5.04 9.82
CA ASN A 723 25.23 -5.15 9.24
C ASN A 723 25.66 -3.94 8.40
N ASP A 724 25.34 -2.72 8.83
CA ASP A 724 25.73 -1.47 8.15
C ASP A 724 27.27 -1.40 7.97
N PRO A 725 27.82 -1.23 6.73
CA PRO A 725 27.15 -0.93 5.46
C PRO A 725 26.96 -2.13 4.50
N ALA A 726 27.34 -3.35 4.90
CA ALA A 726 27.26 -4.54 4.05
C ALA A 726 25.81 -5.03 3.80
N GLY A 727 24.91 -4.80 4.75
CA GLY A 727 23.51 -5.22 4.66
C GLY A 727 23.31 -6.73 4.76
N ILE A 728 22.06 -7.17 4.65
CA ILE A 728 21.66 -8.58 4.65
C ILE A 728 20.86 -8.91 3.40
N THR A 729 20.95 -10.16 2.92
CA THR A 729 20.23 -10.64 1.72
C THR A 729 19.06 -11.54 2.07
N ASN A 730 19.21 -12.35 3.11
CA ASN A 730 18.17 -13.28 3.56
C ASN A 730 17.77 -12.90 4.98
N TYR A 731 16.47 -12.87 5.26
CA TYR A 731 16.00 -12.71 6.63
C TYR A 731 14.61 -13.30 6.85
N LYS A 732 14.32 -13.64 8.09
CA LYS A 732 12.96 -13.86 8.59
C LYS A 732 12.54 -12.69 9.47
N ILE A 733 11.25 -12.37 9.46
CA ILE A 733 10.65 -11.40 10.37
C ILE A 733 10.08 -12.16 11.55
N LYS A 734 10.51 -11.80 12.76
CA LYS A 734 9.97 -12.30 14.01
C LYS A 734 9.09 -11.22 14.63
N ILE A 735 7.82 -11.54 14.87
CA ILE A 735 6.89 -10.65 15.56
C ILE A 735 6.53 -11.31 16.90
N GLN A 736 6.81 -10.62 18.00
CA GLN A 736 6.52 -11.09 19.34
C GLN A 736 5.56 -10.12 20.01
N GLY A 737 4.50 -10.63 20.60
CA GLY A 737 3.52 -9.81 21.27
C GLY A 737 3.12 -10.37 22.61
N THR A 738 2.79 -9.49 23.55
CA THR A 738 2.18 -9.88 24.83
C THR A 738 0.97 -9.00 25.13
N THR A 739 0.05 -9.52 25.92
CA THR A 739 -1.04 -8.80 26.58
C THR A 739 -1.03 -9.19 28.06
N ASP A 740 -1.51 -8.32 28.94
CA ASP A 740 -1.65 -8.64 30.37
C ASP A 740 -2.91 -9.48 30.68
N SER A 741 -3.83 -9.61 29.72
CA SER A 741 -5.09 -10.31 29.89
C SER A 741 -5.57 -11.02 28.62
N ALA A 742 -6.02 -12.27 28.77
CA ALA A 742 -6.63 -13.06 27.70
C ALA A 742 -7.98 -12.49 27.18
N LEU A 743 -8.53 -11.48 27.86
CA LEU A 743 -9.73 -10.72 27.48
C LEU A 743 -9.41 -9.54 26.55
N LEU A 744 -8.15 -9.10 26.56
CA LEU A 744 -7.67 -7.98 25.77
C LEU A 744 -6.62 -8.43 24.73
N PRO A 745 -6.90 -9.40 23.85
CA PRO A 745 -5.98 -9.67 22.74
C PRO A 745 -6.10 -8.55 21.71
N TYR A 746 -4.95 -8.10 21.20
CA TYR A 746 -4.86 -7.30 19.97
C TYR A 746 -4.62 -8.20 18.76
N ILE A 747 -4.81 -7.66 17.56
CA ILE A 747 -4.64 -8.39 16.30
C ILE A 747 -3.59 -7.67 15.46
N VAL A 748 -2.62 -8.42 14.93
CA VAL A 748 -1.76 -7.89 13.86
C VAL A 748 -2.51 -8.05 12.55
N SER A 749 -3.06 -6.93 12.07
CA SER A 749 -3.87 -6.85 10.87
C SER A 749 -3.07 -7.12 9.61
N GLN A 750 -1.94 -6.46 9.47
CA GLN A 750 -1.15 -6.48 8.25
C GLN A 750 0.32 -6.30 8.61
N ARG A 751 1.19 -7.00 7.88
CA ARG A 751 2.63 -6.79 7.87
C ARG A 751 3.01 -6.29 6.50
N MET A 752 3.82 -5.24 6.42
CA MET A 752 4.53 -4.86 5.20
C MET A 752 6.00 -4.73 5.53
N ASP A 753 6.87 -5.03 4.58
CA ASP A 753 8.30 -4.80 4.76
C ASP A 753 8.96 -4.28 3.49
N VAL A 754 9.77 -3.24 3.68
CA VAL A 754 10.40 -2.45 2.62
C VAL A 754 11.90 -2.39 2.91
N ALA A 755 12.69 -3.04 2.06
CA ALA A 755 14.14 -2.92 2.02
C ALA A 755 14.53 -1.80 1.05
N LYS A 756 15.44 -0.92 1.44
CA LYS A 756 15.89 0.24 0.65
C LYS A 756 17.29 0.08 0.08
#